data_AF-A0A3M1ILA5-F1
#
_entry.id   AF-A0A3M1ILA5-F1
#
_cell.length_a   1.000
_cell.length_b   1.000
_cell.length_c   1.000
_cell.angle_alpha   90.00
_cell.angle_beta   90.00
_cell.angle_gamma   90.00
#
_symmetry.space_group_name_H-M   'P 1'
#
loop_
_entity.id
_entity.type
_entity.pdbx_description
1 polymer ?
#
loop_
_entity_poly.entity_id
_entity_poly.type
_entity_poly.pdbx_seq_one_letter_code
_entity_poly.pdbx_strand_id
1 'polypeptide(L)'
;IEVYDALSEETLFQDFAYQAGGDMLEAVIPLADLGLTPGQTIAISAFQEGASDGWATDWMESAELELTPLSSGRMKIDGDFADWAEAAAEGLVRAVDDPADMADSSGDLARVEATVEGNSLFLRLSVHGVILPSVEDTPPGMVNRYYYHWLIDTDNNPATGRSNSEYEGNPTGVVRPIGADRVVQIGWRDGAPNGIEVYDALTEETLMVDFDYAASGDSVEARVPFDVLGVAPGQTVAIAGFQEGASDGWATDWTEPIELTLAQGGGELPLESLFVGNPFDFTIDVYDGPNGERVDDGTASAQVDGVPVAVTTSRLTDPDRTRVWGRHPALLEAGTVHKVTLSCEIGGAPQSQTYTFKVDPYTVLPTEGRFASVNESNRGFVANICQISVLQTLSGPVHSNIAELAELQLAGQLSNEEFNLPYYNEVEDTVDRWVLDPVVVPGVINWYELAPESETLLNFPGDEPFPKLDRLRAFGLEVQGVVIEVLTYLKLEQGYHKLGLYTEGGHKVTAGFDPDGPVLSRFDNGDGVKRVPTYYARNAFFDVVAPVDGYYPIRWLWFQTENREEKGMLLELFSVRERTLHLLNDDSDPLATMAYRAGVLVDPNFVMPTVSLTRQGANLQVTWTGVLQTAPSVDGPWTDFGDDSQSPATFPIEQAVRFFRSRSR
;
A
#
# COMPACT_ATOMS: atom_id res chain seq x y z
N ILE A 1 28.36 8.62 48.41
CA ILE A 1 29.24 8.47 47.23
C ILE A 1 29.13 9.75 46.44
N GLU A 2 30.26 10.33 46.04
CA GLU A 2 30.24 11.62 45.37
C GLU A 2 31.38 11.71 44.36
N VAL A 3 31.18 12.59 43.40
CA VAL A 3 32.21 13.10 42.50
C VAL A 3 32.49 14.53 42.93
N TYR A 4 33.76 14.87 43.12
CA TYR A 4 34.20 16.21 43.50
C TYR A 4 35.33 16.68 42.59
N ASP A 5 35.45 17.99 42.44
CA ASP A 5 36.59 18.60 41.76
C ASP A 5 37.82 18.54 42.68
N ALA A 6 38.88 17.87 42.24
CA ALA A 6 40.05 17.60 43.08
C ALA A 6 40.87 18.87 43.45
N LEU A 7 40.63 20.01 42.80
CA LEU A 7 41.34 21.26 43.10
C LEU A 7 40.59 22.12 44.11
N SER A 8 39.27 22.16 44.00
CA SER A 8 38.39 22.98 44.84
C SER A 8 37.76 22.21 45.99
N GLU A 9 37.78 20.88 45.94
CA GLU A 9 37.06 19.97 46.83
C GLU A 9 35.53 20.19 46.81
N GLU A 10 35.03 20.91 45.80
CA GLU A 10 33.59 21.10 45.62
C GLU A 10 32.96 19.86 45.02
N THR A 11 31.87 19.41 45.63
CA THR A 11 31.02 18.35 45.10
C THR A 11 30.44 18.76 43.75
N LEU A 12 30.70 17.97 42.71
CA LEU A 12 30.13 18.13 41.38
C LEU A 12 28.80 17.37 41.26
N PHE A 13 28.76 16.14 41.79
CA PHE A 13 27.60 15.25 41.70
C PHE A 13 27.58 14.24 42.87
N GLN A 14 26.39 13.84 43.33
CA GLN A 14 26.19 12.88 44.43
C GLN A 14 25.17 11.82 44.07
N ASP A 15 25.19 10.71 44.82
CA ASP A 15 24.19 9.63 44.75
C ASP A 15 24.06 8.94 43.38
N PHE A 16 25.19 8.78 42.68
CA PHE A 16 25.27 7.98 41.45
C PHE A 16 24.93 6.50 41.68
N ALA A 17 24.44 5.81 40.65
CA ALA A 17 24.18 4.38 40.75
C ALA A 17 25.51 3.63 40.94
N TYR A 18 25.58 2.76 41.95
CA TYR A 18 26.76 1.94 42.22
C TYR A 18 26.37 0.57 42.74
N GLN A 19 27.26 -0.40 42.55
CA GLN A 19 27.15 -1.74 43.09
C GLN A 19 28.48 -2.14 43.72
N ALA A 20 28.43 -2.72 44.92
CA ALA A 20 29.60 -3.27 45.59
C ALA A 20 29.33 -4.74 45.93
N GLY A 21 30.22 -5.64 45.53
CA GLY A 21 30.08 -7.07 45.76
C GLY A 21 31.43 -7.79 45.70
N GLY A 22 31.77 -8.53 46.76
CA GLY A 22 33.04 -9.24 46.85
C GLY A 22 34.24 -8.29 46.80
N ASP A 23 35.09 -8.48 45.79
CA ASP A 23 36.27 -7.69 45.46
C ASP A 23 36.03 -6.61 44.39
N MET A 24 34.77 -6.36 44.02
CA MET A 24 34.39 -5.42 42.96
C MET A 24 33.57 -4.23 43.46
N LEU A 25 33.86 -3.06 42.89
CA LEU A 25 33.07 -1.83 43.01
C LEU A 25 32.79 -1.30 41.60
N GLU A 26 31.52 -1.10 41.29
CA GLU A 26 31.04 -0.60 40.00
C GLU A 26 30.26 0.71 40.23
N ALA A 27 30.40 1.67 39.31
CA ALA A 27 29.73 2.97 39.38
C ALA A 27 29.28 3.40 37.97
N VAL A 28 28.09 3.99 37.89
CA VAL A 28 27.54 4.56 36.65
C VAL A 28 27.40 6.07 36.85
N ILE A 29 28.22 6.83 36.12
CA ILE A 29 28.27 8.29 36.21
C ILE A 29 28.02 8.88 34.81
N PRO A 30 27.03 9.76 34.61
CA PRO A 30 26.81 10.41 33.33
C PRO A 30 28.01 11.26 32.90
N LEU A 31 28.43 11.16 31.63
CA LEU A 31 29.55 11.95 31.09
C LEU A 31 29.32 13.46 31.20
N ALA A 32 28.08 13.90 31.04
CA ALA A 32 27.69 15.31 31.16
C ALA A 32 27.96 15.86 32.56
N ASP A 33 27.77 15.03 33.60
CA ASP A 33 28.02 15.43 35.00
C ASP A 33 29.52 15.53 35.30
N LEU A 34 30.36 14.89 34.47
CA LEU A 34 31.82 15.03 34.49
C LEU A 34 32.33 16.14 33.55
N GLY A 35 31.45 16.83 32.82
CA GLY A 35 31.83 17.81 31.80
C GLY A 35 32.56 17.21 30.59
N LEU A 36 32.41 15.90 30.36
CA LEU A 36 33.05 15.16 29.28
C LEU A 36 32.11 14.99 28.09
N THR A 37 32.68 14.88 26.89
CA THR A 37 31.92 14.66 25.65
C THR A 37 32.50 13.49 24.86
N PRO A 38 31.66 12.70 24.16
CA PRO A 38 32.15 11.69 23.22
C PRO A 38 33.13 12.26 22.19
N GLY A 39 34.12 11.46 21.79
CA GLY A 39 35.27 11.81 20.95
C GLY A 39 36.51 12.28 21.73
N GLN A 40 36.47 12.37 23.06
CA GLN A 40 37.61 12.74 23.89
C GLN A 40 38.40 11.52 24.34
N THR A 41 39.74 11.59 24.34
CA THR A 41 40.58 10.63 25.08
C THR A 41 40.83 11.15 26.48
N ILE A 42 40.53 10.34 27.50
CA ILE A 42 40.79 10.60 28.91
C ILE A 42 41.79 9.60 29.46
N ALA A 43 42.36 9.89 30.63
CA ALA A 43 43.13 8.93 31.41
C ALA A 43 42.45 8.72 32.76
N ILE A 44 42.29 7.45 33.17
CA ILE A 44 41.65 7.07 34.42
C ILE A 44 42.67 6.34 35.30
N SER A 45 42.71 6.68 36.58
CA SER A 45 43.45 5.96 37.63
C SER A 45 42.55 5.83 38.86
N ALA A 46 42.88 4.91 39.75
CA ALA A 46 42.15 4.71 41.00
C ALA A 46 43.15 4.57 42.15
N PHE A 47 42.71 4.97 43.33
CA PHE A 47 43.42 4.70 44.58
C PHE A 47 42.45 4.23 45.65
N GLN A 48 42.98 3.46 46.60
CA GLN A 48 42.27 3.09 47.81
C GLN A 48 43.06 3.58 49.02
N GLU A 49 42.36 4.20 49.97
CA GLU A 49 42.90 4.55 51.29
C GLU A 49 42.00 3.96 52.38
N GLY A 50 42.59 3.48 53.48
CA GLY A 50 41.83 2.81 54.52
C GLY A 50 42.55 2.71 55.86
N ALA A 51 41.79 2.77 56.96
CA ALA A 51 42.35 2.77 58.31
C ALA A 51 42.95 1.41 58.73
N SER A 52 42.70 0.32 58.00
CA SER A 52 43.09 -1.05 58.36
C SER A 52 44.60 -1.28 58.44
N ASP A 53 45.40 -0.46 57.77
CA ASP A 53 46.87 -0.51 57.78
C ASP A 53 47.50 0.88 58.01
N GLY A 54 46.81 1.74 58.77
CA GLY A 54 47.31 3.04 59.17
C GLY A 54 47.14 4.13 58.12
N TRP A 55 46.06 4.05 57.31
CA TRP A 55 45.78 4.97 56.21
C TRP A 55 46.84 4.89 55.12
N ALA A 56 47.37 3.70 54.86
CA ALA A 56 48.19 3.53 53.67
C ALA A 56 47.30 3.68 52.44
N THR A 57 47.90 4.19 51.37
CA THR A 57 47.24 4.41 50.09
C THR A 57 47.91 3.55 49.04
N ASP A 58 47.12 2.84 48.25
CA ASP A 58 47.59 2.13 47.06
C ASP A 58 47.01 2.77 45.79
N TRP A 59 47.84 2.94 44.77
CA TRP A 59 47.49 3.61 43.51
C TRP A 59 47.68 2.64 42.34
N MET A 60 46.74 2.67 41.41
CA MET A 60 46.92 2.02 40.11
C MET A 60 47.53 2.98 39.08
N GLU A 61 48.32 2.44 38.17
CA GLU A 61 48.75 3.19 36.98
C GLU A 61 47.54 3.65 36.17
N SER A 62 47.67 4.80 35.53
CA SER A 62 46.60 5.34 34.68
C SER A 62 46.45 4.53 33.40
N ALA A 63 45.22 4.30 32.98
CA ALA A 63 44.88 3.78 31.66
C ALA A 63 44.28 4.89 30.79
N GLU A 64 44.68 4.96 29.51
CA GLU A 64 44.04 5.82 28.53
C GLU A 64 42.75 5.16 28.00
N LEU A 65 41.70 5.96 27.86
CA LEU A 65 40.39 5.56 27.38
C LEU A 65 39.86 6.61 26.40
N GLU A 66 39.54 6.19 25.17
CA GLU A 66 38.77 7.01 24.25
C GLU A 66 37.28 6.89 24.58
N LEU A 67 36.63 8.02 24.85
CA LEU A 67 35.20 8.12 25.07
C LEU A 67 34.51 8.08 23.71
N THR A 68 34.24 6.90 23.18
CA THR A 68 33.45 6.79 21.95
C THR A 68 32.00 7.20 22.22
N PRO A 69 31.27 7.75 21.23
CA PRO A 69 29.82 7.75 21.29
C PRO A 69 29.40 6.32 21.57
N LEU A 70 28.38 6.11 22.41
CA LEU A 70 27.74 4.81 22.42
C LEU A 70 27.23 4.58 20.99
N SER A 71 27.92 3.76 20.19
CA SER A 71 27.22 2.82 19.32
C SER A 71 26.53 1.88 20.30
N SER A 72 25.38 2.30 20.85
CA SER A 72 24.72 1.64 21.98
C SER A 72 24.07 0.32 21.61
N GLY A 73 24.61 -0.35 20.60
CA GLY A 73 24.06 -1.51 19.95
C GLY A 73 25.17 -2.52 19.65
N ARG A 74 24.81 -3.80 19.74
CA ARG A 74 25.58 -4.96 19.31
C ARG A 74 25.98 -4.85 17.84
N MET A 75 25.04 -4.41 16.99
CA MET A 75 25.21 -4.43 15.55
C MET A 75 26.04 -3.23 15.09
N LYS A 76 27.05 -3.51 14.26
CA LYS A 76 27.96 -2.52 13.68
C LYS A 76 27.88 -2.58 12.16
N ILE A 77 28.25 -1.48 11.52
CA ILE A 77 28.39 -1.39 10.06
C ILE A 77 29.86 -1.12 9.78
N ASP A 78 30.66 -2.19 9.74
CA ASP A 78 32.11 -2.13 9.61
C ASP A 78 32.71 -3.24 8.72
N GLY A 79 31.89 -4.18 8.25
CA GLY A 79 32.30 -5.29 7.40
C GLY A 79 32.95 -6.46 8.16
N ASP A 80 32.97 -6.42 9.50
CA ASP A 80 33.32 -7.54 10.37
C ASP A 80 32.05 -8.19 10.94
N PHE A 81 31.59 -9.26 10.30
CA PHE A 81 30.31 -9.90 10.60
C PHE A 81 30.29 -10.79 11.87
N ALA A 82 31.22 -10.58 12.81
CA ALA A 82 31.26 -11.33 14.06
C ALA A 82 30.01 -11.08 14.93
N ASP A 83 29.51 -9.85 14.94
CA ASP A 83 28.30 -9.42 15.63
C ASP A 83 27.02 -10.09 15.09
N TRP A 84 26.94 -10.32 13.78
CA TRP A 84 25.88 -11.12 13.14
C TRP A 84 25.90 -12.57 13.64
N ALA A 85 27.08 -13.18 13.72
CA ALA A 85 27.21 -14.56 14.21
C ALA A 85 26.80 -14.67 15.69
N GLU A 86 27.16 -13.69 16.51
CA GLU A 86 26.73 -13.59 17.91
C GLU A 86 25.20 -13.42 18.02
N ALA A 87 24.61 -12.50 17.25
CA ALA A 87 23.16 -12.29 17.24
C ALA A 87 22.38 -13.52 16.74
N ALA A 88 22.91 -14.23 15.74
CA ALA A 88 22.32 -15.47 15.24
C ALA A 88 22.36 -16.59 16.29
N ALA A 89 23.47 -16.72 17.04
CA ALA A 89 23.58 -17.70 18.12
C ALA A 89 22.57 -17.48 19.25
N GLU A 90 22.09 -16.24 19.41
CA GLU A 90 21.02 -15.86 20.34
C GLU A 90 19.61 -15.94 19.74
N GLY A 91 19.47 -16.36 18.47
CA GLY A 91 18.17 -16.50 17.80
C GLY A 91 17.53 -15.17 17.35
N LEU A 92 18.31 -14.09 17.32
CA LEU A 92 17.83 -12.73 16.99
C LEU A 92 17.92 -12.39 15.50
N VAL A 93 18.61 -13.22 14.72
CA VAL A 93 18.70 -13.08 13.27
C VAL A 93 17.65 -13.97 12.60
N ARG A 94 16.99 -13.44 11.58
CA ARG A 94 16.20 -14.22 10.61
C ARG A 94 16.99 -14.31 9.33
N ALA A 95 17.01 -15.49 8.71
CA ALA A 95 17.81 -15.75 7.53
C ALA A 95 17.13 -16.74 6.59
N VAL A 96 17.45 -16.62 5.31
CA VAL A 96 17.05 -17.52 4.23
C VAL A 96 18.27 -17.73 3.33
N ASP A 97 18.55 -18.99 3.04
CA ASP A 97 19.65 -19.37 2.15
C ASP A 97 19.10 -19.58 0.73
N ASP A 98 19.95 -19.35 -0.26
CA ASP A 98 19.65 -19.46 -1.67
C ASP A 98 20.71 -20.34 -2.39
N PRO A 99 20.31 -21.30 -3.24
CA PRO A 99 21.24 -22.21 -3.88
C PRO A 99 22.02 -21.53 -5.01
N ALA A 100 23.28 -21.92 -5.22
CA ALA A 100 24.03 -21.44 -6.38
C ALA A 100 23.40 -21.94 -7.68
N ASP A 101 22.75 -21.05 -8.42
CA ASP A 101 22.02 -21.40 -9.64
C ASP A 101 22.15 -20.38 -10.80
N MET A 102 22.89 -19.29 -10.59
CA MET A 102 23.31 -18.37 -11.66
C MET A 102 24.79 -18.56 -12.05
N ALA A 103 25.14 -18.18 -13.29
CA ALA A 103 26.49 -18.37 -13.81
C ALA A 103 27.52 -17.36 -13.27
N ASP A 104 27.12 -16.12 -13.02
CA ASP A 104 27.96 -15.12 -12.35
C ASP A 104 27.83 -15.21 -10.84
N SER A 105 28.84 -15.77 -10.18
CA SER A 105 28.88 -15.92 -8.73
C SER A 105 28.73 -14.61 -7.93
N SER A 106 29.08 -13.46 -8.51
CA SER A 106 28.94 -12.16 -7.81
C SER A 106 27.55 -11.56 -7.97
N GLY A 107 26.73 -12.09 -8.88
CA GLY A 107 25.30 -11.83 -8.95
C GLY A 107 24.47 -12.91 -8.24
N ASP A 108 24.98 -14.14 -8.15
CA ASP A 108 24.34 -15.33 -7.58
C ASP A 108 24.19 -15.17 -6.06
N LEU A 109 22.97 -14.91 -5.61
CA LEU A 109 22.63 -14.74 -4.21
C LEU A 109 22.87 -16.06 -3.46
N ALA A 110 23.35 -15.93 -2.23
CA ALA A 110 23.59 -17.07 -1.35
C ALA A 110 22.72 -17.01 -0.10
N ARG A 111 22.44 -15.79 0.39
CA ARG A 111 21.72 -15.62 1.65
C ARG A 111 21.20 -14.19 1.83
N VAL A 112 20.05 -14.07 2.48
CA VAL A 112 19.57 -12.82 3.08
C VAL A 112 19.41 -13.02 4.58
N GLU A 113 19.84 -12.05 5.36
CA GLU A 113 19.68 -12.00 6.81
C GLU A 113 19.13 -10.64 7.25
N ALA A 114 18.36 -10.64 8.34
CA ALA A 114 17.89 -9.42 8.96
C ALA A 114 17.79 -9.56 10.49
N THR A 115 18.05 -8.45 11.17
CA THR A 115 17.82 -8.30 12.62
C THR A 115 17.46 -6.86 12.95
N VAL A 116 17.04 -6.62 14.18
CA VAL A 116 16.67 -5.28 14.65
C VAL A 116 17.46 -4.90 15.88
N GLU A 117 17.86 -3.64 15.93
CA GLU A 117 18.43 -3.05 17.12
C GLU A 117 18.07 -1.57 17.23
N GLY A 118 17.53 -1.19 18.39
CA GLY A 118 16.92 0.12 18.58
C GLY A 118 15.78 0.35 17.58
N ASN A 119 15.81 1.48 16.88
CA ASN A 119 14.84 1.83 15.84
C ASN A 119 15.44 1.69 14.44
N SER A 120 16.26 0.66 14.23
CA SER A 120 16.89 0.41 12.94
C SER A 120 16.78 -1.07 12.57
N LEU A 121 16.50 -1.30 11.30
CA LEU A 121 16.62 -2.58 10.65
C LEU A 121 18.07 -2.74 10.18
N PHE A 122 18.70 -3.84 10.57
CA PHE A 122 19.99 -4.26 10.05
C PHE A 122 19.73 -5.36 9.04
N LEU A 123 20.32 -5.20 7.85
CA LEU A 123 20.16 -6.09 6.71
C LEU A 123 21.53 -6.62 6.32
N ARG A 124 21.60 -7.89 5.93
CA ARG A 124 22.78 -8.49 5.33
C ARG A 124 22.40 -9.34 4.13
N LEU A 125 23.23 -9.28 3.11
CA LEU A 125 23.07 -10.03 1.86
C LEU A 125 24.42 -10.62 1.51
N SER A 126 24.41 -11.89 1.13
CA SER A 126 25.58 -12.63 0.69
C SER A 126 25.39 -13.19 -0.71
N VAL A 127 26.48 -13.31 -1.45
CA VAL A 127 26.56 -13.95 -2.78
C VAL A 127 27.51 -15.15 -2.74
N HIS A 128 27.51 -16.02 -3.75
CA HIS A 128 28.47 -17.13 -3.82
C HIS A 128 29.91 -16.69 -4.19
N GLY A 129 30.06 -15.47 -4.69
CA GLY A 129 31.32 -14.86 -5.12
C GLY A 129 31.81 -13.75 -4.20
N VAL A 130 32.20 -12.61 -4.78
CA VAL A 130 32.62 -11.41 -4.05
C VAL A 130 31.52 -10.37 -4.21
N ILE A 131 30.97 -9.88 -3.10
CA ILE A 131 29.97 -8.81 -3.15
C ILE A 131 30.67 -7.48 -3.48
N LEU A 132 29.97 -6.59 -4.18
CA LEU A 132 30.51 -5.28 -4.61
C LEU A 132 31.90 -5.44 -5.27
N PRO A 133 32.04 -6.35 -6.24
CA PRO A 133 33.34 -6.77 -6.75
C PRO A 133 34.07 -5.60 -7.43
N SER A 134 35.40 -5.61 -7.36
CA SER A 134 36.19 -4.75 -8.24
C SER A 134 36.13 -5.25 -9.70
N VAL A 135 36.62 -4.44 -10.63
CA VAL A 135 36.76 -4.87 -12.04
C VAL A 135 37.68 -6.10 -12.16
N GLU A 136 38.66 -6.26 -11.26
CA GLU A 136 39.58 -7.41 -11.27
C GLU A 136 38.94 -8.69 -10.73
N ASP A 137 37.97 -8.56 -9.82
CA ASP A 137 37.21 -9.68 -9.25
C ASP A 137 36.12 -10.19 -10.21
N THR A 138 35.81 -9.43 -11.25
CA THR A 138 34.74 -9.78 -12.22
C THR A 138 35.19 -10.90 -13.16
N PRO A 139 34.41 -11.99 -13.33
CA PRO A 139 34.78 -13.09 -14.21
C PRO A 139 35.07 -12.64 -15.65
N PRO A 140 36.08 -13.23 -16.33
CA PRO A 140 36.41 -12.86 -17.71
C PRO A 140 35.22 -13.02 -18.67
N GLY A 141 34.89 -11.94 -19.38
CA GLY A 141 33.77 -11.91 -20.33
C GLY A 141 32.47 -11.34 -19.76
N MET A 142 32.41 -11.11 -18.44
CA MET A 142 31.29 -10.47 -17.77
C MET A 142 31.49 -8.96 -17.61
N VAL A 143 30.42 -8.24 -17.26
CA VAL A 143 30.39 -6.78 -17.10
C VAL A 143 30.24 -6.41 -15.63
N ASN A 144 31.17 -5.63 -15.06
CA ASN A 144 31.08 -5.17 -13.67
C ASN A 144 29.96 -4.11 -13.51
N ARG A 145 28.72 -4.58 -13.37
CA ARG A 145 27.55 -3.75 -13.10
C ARG A 145 26.47 -4.59 -12.43
N TYR A 146 26.18 -4.27 -11.18
CA TYR A 146 25.31 -5.03 -10.28
C TYR A 146 24.38 -4.10 -9.52
N TYR A 147 23.19 -4.57 -9.21
CA TYR A 147 22.25 -3.95 -8.28
C TYR A 147 21.80 -5.03 -7.31
N TYR A 148 22.09 -4.82 -6.03
CA TYR A 148 21.68 -5.69 -4.94
C TYR A 148 20.54 -5.04 -4.18
N HIS A 149 19.47 -5.79 -3.94
CA HIS A 149 18.25 -5.26 -3.38
C HIS A 149 17.78 -6.09 -2.20
N TRP A 150 17.29 -5.40 -1.18
CA TRP A 150 16.32 -5.97 -0.25
C TRP A 150 14.95 -5.37 -0.55
N LEU A 151 13.97 -6.24 -0.80
CA LEU A 151 12.56 -5.89 -0.88
C LEU A 151 11.95 -6.07 0.50
N ILE A 152 11.22 -5.06 0.98
CA ILE A 152 10.60 -5.06 2.30
C ILE A 152 9.10 -4.81 2.14
N ASP A 153 8.31 -5.82 2.47
CA ASP A 153 6.86 -5.76 2.65
C ASP A 153 6.59 -5.32 4.09
N THR A 154 6.18 -4.06 4.24
CA THR A 154 6.16 -3.39 5.54
C THR A 154 4.92 -3.73 6.34
N ASP A 155 3.77 -3.95 5.70
CA ASP A 155 2.56 -4.41 6.38
C ASP A 155 2.47 -5.95 6.45
N ASN A 156 3.53 -6.62 6.00
CA ASN A 156 3.64 -8.06 5.80
C ASN A 156 2.37 -8.57 5.13
N ASN A 157 1.89 -7.98 4.04
CA ASN A 157 0.70 -8.40 3.33
C ASN A 157 1.01 -8.56 1.82
N PRO A 158 1.05 -9.81 1.31
CA PRO A 158 1.51 -10.06 -0.05
C PRO A 158 0.60 -9.51 -1.14
N ALA A 159 -0.62 -9.08 -0.81
CA ALA A 159 -1.54 -8.43 -1.75
C ALA A 159 -1.39 -6.92 -1.82
N THR A 160 -0.61 -6.30 -0.94
CA THR A 160 -0.24 -4.88 -0.99
C THR A 160 1.14 -4.70 -1.61
N GLY A 161 1.58 -3.47 -1.90
CA GLY A 161 2.90 -3.25 -2.50
C GLY A 161 3.11 -3.83 -3.91
N ARG A 162 4.38 -3.89 -4.32
CA ARG A 162 4.85 -4.50 -5.57
C ARG A 162 5.10 -5.99 -5.33
N SER A 163 4.33 -6.85 -6.01
CA SER A 163 4.59 -8.29 -5.99
C SER A 163 5.97 -8.61 -6.55
N ASN A 164 6.69 -9.54 -5.91
CA ASN A 164 7.92 -10.12 -6.43
C ASN A 164 7.73 -11.52 -7.05
N SER A 165 6.48 -11.94 -7.34
CA SER A 165 6.22 -13.15 -8.13
C SER A 165 6.67 -13.02 -9.59
N GLU A 166 6.84 -11.78 -10.05
CA GLU A 166 7.25 -11.42 -11.39
C GLU A 166 8.18 -10.20 -11.39
N TYR A 167 9.08 -10.15 -12.37
CA TYR A 167 9.91 -8.99 -12.67
C TYR A 167 9.99 -8.78 -14.19
N GLU A 168 9.61 -7.57 -14.64
CA GLU A 168 9.64 -7.16 -16.05
C GLU A 168 8.94 -8.15 -17.01
N GLY A 169 7.76 -8.67 -16.66
CA GLY A 169 7.03 -9.63 -17.50
C GLY A 169 7.43 -11.08 -17.30
N ASN A 170 8.41 -11.38 -16.44
CA ASN A 170 8.97 -12.73 -16.26
C ASN A 170 8.74 -13.27 -14.85
N PRO A 171 8.23 -14.50 -14.69
CA PRO A 171 8.10 -15.14 -13.38
C PRO A 171 9.46 -15.25 -12.68
N THR A 172 9.53 -14.88 -11.41
CA THR A 172 10.77 -14.94 -10.61
C THR A 172 11.05 -16.33 -10.06
N GLY A 173 10.03 -17.17 -9.92
CA GLY A 173 10.14 -18.49 -9.30
C GLY A 173 10.01 -18.50 -7.78
N VAL A 174 9.85 -17.33 -7.16
CA VAL A 174 9.56 -17.19 -5.71
C VAL A 174 8.23 -17.87 -5.41
N VAL A 175 8.24 -18.82 -4.48
CA VAL A 175 7.10 -19.67 -4.10
C VAL A 175 6.16 -18.92 -3.16
N ARG A 176 6.70 -18.09 -2.27
CA ARG A 176 5.93 -17.26 -1.33
C ARG A 176 6.19 -15.79 -1.63
N PRO A 177 5.55 -15.22 -2.67
CA PRO A 177 5.79 -13.83 -3.02
C PRO A 177 5.33 -12.89 -1.90
N ILE A 178 5.99 -11.74 -1.82
CA ILE A 178 5.68 -10.65 -0.88
C ILE A 178 5.23 -9.41 -1.64
N GLY A 179 4.58 -8.52 -0.90
CA GLY A 179 4.06 -7.26 -1.38
C GLY A 179 4.99 -6.11 -1.03
N ALA A 180 6.12 -5.97 -1.75
CA ALA A 180 7.17 -5.04 -1.34
C ALA A 180 6.69 -3.58 -1.37
N ASP A 181 6.84 -2.86 -0.26
CA ASP A 181 6.56 -1.42 -0.16
C ASP A 181 7.83 -0.59 -0.26
N ARG A 182 8.96 -1.13 0.20
CA ARG A 182 10.27 -0.46 0.21
C ARG A 182 11.29 -1.33 -0.51
N VAL A 183 12.20 -0.67 -1.22
CA VAL A 183 13.40 -1.30 -1.77
C VAL A 183 14.61 -0.61 -1.19
N VAL A 184 15.54 -1.38 -0.64
CA VAL A 184 16.87 -0.93 -0.23
C VAL A 184 17.84 -1.39 -1.30
N GLN A 185 18.46 -0.47 -2.03
CA GLN A 185 19.31 -0.75 -3.18
C GLN A 185 20.76 -0.35 -2.94
N ILE A 186 21.66 -1.24 -3.34
CA ILE A 186 23.09 -0.94 -3.54
C ILE A 186 23.43 -1.22 -5.01
N GLY A 187 23.44 -0.16 -5.81
CA GLY A 187 23.94 -0.17 -7.19
C GLY A 187 25.46 -0.07 -7.20
N TRP A 188 26.09 -0.86 -8.07
CA TRP A 188 27.54 -0.99 -8.19
C TRP A 188 27.96 -1.05 -9.66
N ARG A 189 28.98 -0.28 -10.02
CA ARG A 189 29.50 -0.22 -11.38
C ARG A 189 30.98 0.08 -11.41
N ASP A 190 31.70 -0.67 -12.22
CA ASP A 190 33.14 -0.51 -12.43
C ASP A 190 33.94 -0.43 -11.11
N GLY A 191 33.53 -1.21 -10.10
CA GLY A 191 34.15 -1.25 -8.77
C GLY A 191 33.78 -0.09 -7.84
N ALA A 192 32.72 0.66 -8.12
CA ALA A 192 32.30 1.82 -7.34
C ALA A 192 30.77 1.94 -7.18
N PRO A 193 30.26 2.70 -6.19
CA PRO A 193 28.83 2.93 -6.03
C PRO A 193 28.17 3.55 -7.28
N ASN A 194 26.99 3.07 -7.63
CA ASN A 194 26.18 3.56 -8.76
C ASN A 194 24.68 3.66 -8.43
N GLY A 195 24.36 4.15 -7.23
CA GLY A 195 23.00 4.36 -6.73
C GLY A 195 22.81 3.63 -5.41
N ILE A 196 22.94 4.37 -4.30
CA ILE A 196 22.75 3.84 -2.94
C ILE A 196 21.53 4.53 -2.37
N GLU A 197 20.40 3.84 -2.32
CA GLU A 197 19.13 4.47 -1.99
C GLU A 197 18.11 3.50 -1.39
N VAL A 198 17.19 4.08 -0.61
CA VAL A 198 15.95 3.45 -0.20
C VAL A 198 14.83 4.18 -0.93
N TYR A 199 13.95 3.45 -1.61
CA TYR A 199 12.82 4.04 -2.34
C TYR A 199 11.52 3.27 -2.09
N ASP A 200 10.41 3.95 -2.31
CA ASP A 200 9.07 3.36 -2.30
C ASP A 200 8.86 2.51 -3.56
N ALA A 201 8.59 1.22 -3.39
CA ALA A 201 8.54 0.24 -4.47
C ALA A 201 7.42 0.49 -5.48
N LEU A 202 6.35 1.17 -5.06
CA LEU A 202 5.20 1.46 -5.90
C LEU A 202 5.34 2.78 -6.65
N THR A 203 5.93 3.80 -6.04
CA THR A 203 6.01 5.15 -6.62
C THR A 203 7.37 5.47 -7.21
N GLU A 204 8.41 4.69 -6.84
CA GLU A 204 9.82 4.95 -7.10
C GLU A 204 10.33 6.27 -6.49
N GLU A 205 9.62 6.80 -5.49
CA GLU A 205 10.07 7.96 -4.74
C GLU A 205 11.26 7.58 -3.85
N THR A 206 12.40 8.25 -4.05
CA THR A 206 13.57 8.10 -3.18
C THR A 206 13.28 8.66 -1.79
N LEU A 207 13.41 7.81 -0.76
CA LEU A 207 13.16 8.12 0.65
C LEU A 207 14.46 8.45 1.40
N MET A 208 15.56 7.80 1.02
CA MET A 208 16.89 8.01 1.61
C MET A 208 17.97 7.71 0.57
N VAL A 209 19.08 8.43 0.61
CA VAL A 209 20.29 8.13 -0.18
C VAL A 209 21.48 7.96 0.75
N ASP A 210 22.51 7.27 0.27
CA ASP A 210 23.80 7.12 0.95
C ASP A 210 23.67 6.62 2.39
N PHE A 211 22.86 5.57 2.61
CA PHE A 211 22.72 4.92 3.91
C PHE A 211 24.01 4.21 4.34
N ASP A 212 24.18 3.97 5.65
CA ASP A 212 25.36 3.29 6.19
C ASP A 212 25.40 1.84 5.70
N TYR A 213 26.47 1.46 5.00
CA TYR A 213 26.74 0.09 4.57
C TYR A 213 28.23 -0.23 4.66
N ALA A 214 28.56 -1.52 4.82
CA ALA A 214 29.92 -2.03 4.76
C ALA A 214 29.94 -3.41 4.08
N ALA A 215 31.02 -3.73 3.39
CA ALA A 215 31.14 -4.98 2.64
C ALA A 215 32.52 -5.59 2.81
N SER A 216 32.56 -6.92 2.89
CA SER A 216 33.80 -7.69 2.98
C SER A 216 33.56 -9.10 2.45
N GLY A 217 34.45 -9.55 1.55
CA GLY A 217 34.35 -10.89 0.96
C GLY A 217 33.04 -11.08 0.19
N ASP A 218 32.21 -12.01 0.65
CA ASP A 218 30.97 -12.44 0.01
C ASP A 218 29.72 -11.68 0.49
N SER A 219 29.86 -10.76 1.44
CA SER A 219 28.72 -10.21 2.20
C SER A 219 28.75 -8.69 2.32
N VAL A 220 27.57 -8.08 2.24
CA VAL A 220 27.33 -6.66 2.51
C VAL A 220 26.29 -6.51 3.62
N GLU A 221 26.50 -5.57 4.51
CA GLU A 221 25.54 -5.18 5.55
C GLU A 221 25.10 -3.73 5.39
N ALA A 222 23.87 -3.44 5.79
CA ALA A 222 23.26 -2.13 5.72
C ALA A 222 22.42 -1.85 6.97
N ARG A 223 22.35 -0.57 7.35
CA ARG A 223 21.46 -0.10 8.42
C ARG A 223 20.44 0.88 7.86
N VAL A 224 19.16 0.57 8.05
CA VAL A 224 18.05 1.44 7.64
C VAL A 224 17.17 1.81 8.84
N PRO A 225 16.96 3.11 9.11
CA PRO A 225 16.05 3.56 10.16
C PRO A 225 14.58 3.19 9.92
N PHE A 226 13.84 2.90 11.00
CA PHE A 226 12.41 2.58 10.91
C PHE A 226 11.54 3.71 10.37
N ASP A 227 11.90 4.97 10.64
CA ASP A 227 11.17 6.14 10.15
C ASP A 227 11.24 6.28 8.62
N VAL A 228 12.39 5.97 8.03
CA VAL A 228 12.59 5.88 6.57
C VAL A 228 11.72 4.77 5.96
N LEU A 229 11.67 3.60 6.60
CA LEU A 229 10.84 2.48 6.14
C LEU A 229 9.35 2.73 6.38
N GLY A 230 8.99 3.61 7.32
CA GLY A 230 7.61 3.87 7.72
C GLY A 230 7.05 2.85 8.70
N VAL A 231 7.90 2.04 9.35
CA VAL A 231 7.52 0.95 10.27
C VAL A 231 7.68 1.35 11.74
N ALA A 232 7.17 0.51 12.65
CA ALA A 232 7.29 0.72 14.10
C ALA A 232 7.76 -0.53 14.85
N PRO A 233 8.41 -0.39 16.03
CA PRO A 233 8.81 -1.54 16.83
C PRO A 233 7.60 -2.39 17.26
N GLY A 234 7.61 -3.68 16.97
CA GLY A 234 6.54 -4.66 17.25
C GLY A 234 5.72 -5.03 16.02
N GLN A 235 5.96 -4.39 14.87
CA GLN A 235 5.39 -4.74 13.58
C GLN A 235 6.12 -5.96 12.99
N THR A 236 5.43 -6.80 12.23
CA THR A 236 6.05 -7.88 11.44
C THR A 236 6.19 -7.39 10.01
N VAL A 237 7.36 -7.60 9.42
CA VAL A 237 7.66 -7.31 8.02
C VAL A 237 8.13 -8.59 7.32
N ALA A 238 7.96 -8.67 6.01
CA ALA A 238 8.61 -9.70 5.20
C ALA A 238 9.72 -9.08 4.35
N ILE A 239 10.83 -9.81 4.18
CA ILE A 239 12.05 -9.32 3.53
C ILE A 239 12.54 -10.38 2.56
N ALA A 240 12.78 -10.00 1.30
CA ALA A 240 13.38 -10.85 0.27
C ALA A 240 14.59 -10.18 -0.37
N GLY A 241 15.52 -10.98 -0.90
CA GLY A 241 16.66 -10.51 -1.69
C GLY A 241 16.36 -10.57 -3.17
N PHE A 242 16.93 -9.63 -3.91
CA PHE A 242 16.91 -9.59 -5.37
C PHE A 242 18.23 -9.05 -5.90
N GLN A 243 18.76 -9.68 -6.94
CA GLN A 243 19.92 -9.19 -7.66
C GLN A 243 19.59 -9.07 -9.15
N GLU A 244 20.00 -7.95 -9.75
CA GLU A 244 20.04 -7.77 -11.21
C GLU A 244 21.34 -7.11 -11.64
N GLY A 245 21.83 -7.42 -12.84
CA GLY A 245 23.02 -6.75 -13.34
C GLY A 245 23.39 -7.16 -14.75
N ALA A 246 24.08 -6.26 -15.45
CA ALA A 246 24.54 -6.51 -16.81
C ALA A 246 25.61 -7.62 -16.91
N SER A 247 26.07 -8.14 -15.77
CA SER A 247 27.20 -9.04 -15.67
C SER A 247 26.95 -10.37 -16.36
N ASP A 248 25.79 -10.99 -16.14
CA ASP A 248 25.32 -12.18 -16.87
C ASP A 248 24.11 -11.84 -17.76
N GLY A 249 24.24 -10.77 -18.54
CA GLY A 249 23.22 -10.40 -19.53
C GLY A 249 21.88 -9.95 -18.94
N TRP A 250 21.87 -9.34 -17.75
CA TRP A 250 20.67 -8.97 -16.99
C TRP A 250 19.85 -10.16 -16.47
N ALA A 251 20.49 -11.32 -16.30
CA ALA A 251 19.93 -12.36 -15.45
C ALA A 251 19.64 -11.80 -14.06
N THR A 252 18.55 -12.29 -13.48
CA THR A 252 18.07 -11.91 -12.15
C THR A 252 18.10 -13.10 -11.24
N ASP A 253 18.33 -12.85 -9.96
CA ASP A 253 18.29 -13.87 -8.92
C ASP A 253 17.51 -13.40 -7.70
N TRP A 254 16.82 -14.32 -7.03
CA TRP A 254 15.78 -14.03 -6.04
C TRP A 254 15.81 -15.01 -4.88
N THR A 255 15.76 -14.51 -3.65
CA THR A 255 15.55 -15.38 -2.49
C THR A 255 14.06 -15.54 -2.17
N GLU A 256 13.71 -16.66 -1.52
CA GLU A 256 12.48 -16.73 -0.71
C GLU A 256 12.50 -15.64 0.39
N PRO A 257 11.34 -15.19 0.90
CA PRO A 257 11.31 -14.20 1.96
C PRO A 257 11.52 -14.81 3.36
N ILE A 258 12.08 -13.99 4.25
CA ILE A 258 12.00 -14.15 5.71
C ILE A 258 10.92 -13.25 6.29
N GLU A 259 10.29 -13.68 7.38
CA GLU A 259 9.47 -12.81 8.22
C GLU A 259 10.24 -12.39 9.47
N LEU A 260 10.18 -11.11 9.81
CA LEU A 260 10.84 -10.53 10.97
C LEU A 260 9.88 -9.62 11.74
N THR A 261 9.68 -9.93 13.03
CA THR A 261 9.04 -9.00 13.96
C THR A 261 10.07 -8.03 14.50
N LEU A 262 9.82 -6.73 14.33
CA LEU A 262 10.70 -5.63 14.71
C LEU A 262 10.67 -5.40 16.25
N ALA A 263 11.12 -6.34 17.09
CA ALA A 263 11.04 -6.24 18.56
C ALA A 263 11.79 -5.01 19.17
N GLN A 264 11.47 -4.45 20.35
CA GLN A 264 10.90 -5.06 21.58
C GLN A 264 9.45 -4.67 21.90
N GLY A 265 8.49 -5.47 21.42
CA GLY A 265 7.17 -5.60 22.05
C GLY A 265 7.23 -6.59 23.23
N GLY A 266 6.34 -6.43 24.21
CA GLY A 266 6.26 -7.34 25.37
C GLY A 266 5.29 -8.52 25.13
N GLY A 267 5.64 -9.69 25.65
CA GLY A 267 4.86 -10.91 25.53
C GLY A 267 5.57 -11.97 24.69
N GLU A 268 5.15 -13.22 24.84
CA GLU A 268 5.65 -14.36 24.07
C GLU A 268 4.44 -15.29 23.82
N LEU A 269 3.98 -15.34 22.58
CA LEU A 269 3.00 -16.34 22.14
C LEU A 269 3.76 -17.55 21.57
N PRO A 270 3.51 -18.78 22.05
CA PRO A 270 4.21 -19.96 21.55
C PRO A 270 3.70 -20.43 20.18
N LEU A 271 2.57 -19.88 19.70
CA LEU A 271 2.00 -20.15 18.40
C LEU A 271 2.28 -19.00 17.45
N GLU A 272 2.46 -19.33 16.18
CA GLU A 272 2.53 -18.34 15.11
C GLU A 272 1.26 -17.50 15.09
N SER A 273 1.44 -16.21 14.88
CA SER A 273 0.33 -15.27 14.84
C SER A 273 0.57 -14.20 13.79
N LEU A 274 -0.49 -13.86 13.07
CA LEU A 274 -0.51 -12.79 12.10
C LEU A 274 -1.42 -11.67 12.59
N PHE A 275 -0.91 -10.44 12.61
CA PHE A 275 -1.61 -9.26 13.05
C PHE A 275 -1.84 -8.30 11.88
N VAL A 276 -3.06 -7.75 11.78
CA VAL A 276 -3.37 -6.64 10.89
C VAL A 276 -4.12 -5.59 11.70
N GLY A 277 -3.60 -4.37 11.72
CA GLY A 277 -4.24 -3.21 12.36
C GLY A 277 -4.50 -2.11 11.33
N ASN A 278 -5.64 -1.45 11.44
CA ASN A 278 -6.01 -0.35 10.55
C ASN A 278 -6.69 0.78 11.37
N PRO A 279 -7.13 1.90 10.76
CA PRO A 279 -7.72 3.01 11.51
C PRO A 279 -9.02 2.67 12.25
N PHE A 280 -9.73 1.60 11.86
CA PHE A 280 -11.07 1.27 12.35
C PHE A 280 -11.09 0.04 13.27
N ASP A 281 -10.35 -1.01 12.91
CA ASP A 281 -10.29 -2.28 13.64
C ASP A 281 -8.94 -2.99 13.50
N PHE A 282 -8.85 -4.17 14.12
CA PHE A 282 -7.73 -5.07 13.97
C PHE A 282 -8.18 -6.53 13.91
N THR A 283 -7.36 -7.37 13.27
CA THR A 283 -7.45 -8.83 13.31
C THR A 283 -6.14 -9.45 13.82
N ILE A 284 -6.27 -10.51 14.61
CA ILE A 284 -5.16 -11.38 14.99
C ILE A 284 -5.56 -12.81 14.64
N ASP A 285 -4.82 -13.43 13.74
CA ASP A 285 -4.95 -14.85 13.41
C ASP A 285 -3.88 -15.62 14.17
N VAL A 286 -4.26 -16.45 15.14
CA VAL A 286 -3.35 -17.36 15.85
C VAL A 286 -3.48 -18.75 15.25
N TYR A 287 -2.41 -19.24 14.62
CA TYR A 287 -2.40 -20.51 13.91
C TYR A 287 -2.29 -21.68 14.88
N ASP A 288 -3.06 -22.73 14.63
CA ASP A 288 -3.05 -23.91 15.49
C ASP A 288 -1.71 -24.66 15.31
N GLY A 289 -1.16 -25.14 16.42
CA GLY A 289 0.10 -25.87 16.46
C GLY A 289 -0.03 -27.28 15.88
N PRO A 290 1.07 -27.88 15.40
CA PRO A 290 1.05 -29.19 14.75
C PRO A 290 0.62 -30.34 15.67
N ASN A 291 0.61 -30.15 17.00
CA ASN A 291 0.16 -31.15 17.97
C ASN A 291 -1.22 -30.82 18.58
N GLY A 292 -1.96 -29.89 17.97
CA GLY A 292 -3.31 -29.49 18.38
C GLY A 292 -3.37 -28.41 19.46
N GLU A 293 -2.23 -27.78 19.76
CA GLU A 293 -2.17 -26.53 20.53
C GLU A 293 -2.98 -25.44 19.83
N ARG A 294 -3.87 -24.76 20.54
CA ARG A 294 -4.68 -23.68 19.99
C ARG A 294 -5.15 -22.76 21.10
N VAL A 295 -5.60 -21.56 20.73
CA VAL A 295 -6.28 -20.66 21.65
C VAL A 295 -7.49 -21.37 22.26
N ASP A 296 -7.69 -21.32 23.57
CA ASP A 296 -8.83 -21.94 24.24
C ASP A 296 -10.11 -21.10 24.04
N ASP A 297 -11.25 -21.77 23.84
CA ASP A 297 -12.51 -21.11 23.50
C ASP A 297 -12.95 -20.11 24.59
N GLY A 298 -13.23 -18.87 24.17
CA GLY A 298 -13.72 -17.81 25.05
C GLY A 298 -12.67 -17.19 25.98
N THR A 299 -11.39 -17.51 25.81
CA THR A 299 -10.30 -16.98 26.64
C THR A 299 -9.63 -15.73 26.07
N ALA A 300 -9.78 -15.48 24.77
CA ALA A 300 -9.16 -14.34 24.09
C ALA A 300 -9.78 -13.00 24.54
N SER A 301 -8.90 -12.04 24.82
CA SER A 301 -9.24 -10.65 25.12
C SER A 301 -8.16 -9.74 24.56
N ALA A 302 -8.51 -8.48 24.27
CA ALA A 302 -7.54 -7.52 23.74
C ALA A 302 -7.63 -6.15 24.39
N GLN A 303 -6.52 -5.43 24.34
CA GLN A 303 -6.40 -4.04 24.74
C GLN A 303 -5.76 -3.24 23.60
N VAL A 304 -6.25 -2.03 23.36
CA VAL A 304 -5.65 -1.06 22.44
C VAL A 304 -5.09 0.08 23.30
N ASP A 305 -3.78 0.29 23.24
CA ASP A 305 -3.05 1.25 24.09
C ASP A 305 -3.36 1.10 25.60
N GLY A 306 -3.47 -0.15 26.06
CA GLY A 306 -3.81 -0.48 27.45
C GLY A 306 -5.28 -0.28 27.81
N VAL A 307 -6.14 0.09 26.87
CA VAL A 307 -7.60 0.21 27.07
C VAL A 307 -8.29 -1.06 26.55
N PRO A 308 -9.07 -1.77 27.38
CA PRO A 308 -9.81 -2.95 26.94
C PRO A 308 -10.75 -2.68 25.77
N VAL A 309 -10.71 -3.57 24.78
CA VAL A 309 -11.60 -3.55 23.61
C VAL A 309 -12.36 -4.87 23.53
N ALA A 310 -13.64 -4.80 23.19
CA ALA A 310 -14.45 -5.99 22.96
C ALA A 310 -13.96 -6.71 21.71
N VAL A 311 -13.74 -8.02 21.82
CA VAL A 311 -13.31 -8.87 20.70
C VAL A 311 -14.33 -9.95 20.40
N THR A 312 -14.36 -10.37 19.14
CA THR A 312 -15.05 -11.57 18.68
C THR A 312 -14.03 -12.59 18.19
N THR A 313 -14.28 -13.87 18.47
CA THR A 313 -13.41 -14.97 18.04
C THR A 313 -14.13 -15.90 17.07
N SER A 314 -13.46 -16.32 16.01
CA SER A 314 -13.97 -17.32 15.05
C SER A 314 -12.90 -18.36 14.72
N ARG A 315 -13.33 -19.61 14.50
CA ARG A 315 -12.47 -20.69 13.99
C ARG A 315 -12.50 -20.71 12.47
N LEU A 316 -11.33 -20.75 11.86
CA LEU A 316 -11.14 -20.88 10.42
C LEU A 316 -10.38 -22.18 10.15
N THR A 317 -10.68 -22.87 9.05
CA THR A 317 -10.21 -24.25 8.78
C THR A 317 -9.35 -24.40 7.53
N ASP A 318 -8.83 -23.29 7.01
CA ASP A 318 -7.93 -23.30 5.85
C ASP A 318 -7.12 -22.00 5.83
N PRO A 319 -5.90 -21.98 6.40
CA PRO A 319 -5.40 -22.95 7.39
C PRO A 319 -6.15 -22.86 8.74
N ASP A 320 -6.00 -23.90 9.57
CA ASP A 320 -6.57 -23.98 10.92
C ASP A 320 -6.02 -22.88 11.83
N ARG A 321 -6.90 -21.98 12.27
CA ARG A 321 -6.54 -20.85 13.13
C ARG A 321 -7.72 -20.27 13.91
N THR A 322 -7.37 -19.51 14.94
CA THR A 322 -8.30 -18.67 15.70
C THR A 322 -8.16 -17.22 15.26
N ARG A 323 -9.19 -16.67 14.62
CA ARG A 323 -9.26 -15.24 14.32
C ARG A 323 -9.87 -14.49 15.49
N VAL A 324 -9.17 -13.49 15.99
CA VAL A 324 -9.63 -12.51 16.97
C VAL A 324 -9.82 -11.18 16.25
N TRP A 325 -11.03 -10.66 16.21
CA TRP A 325 -11.34 -9.34 15.64
C TRP A 325 -11.78 -8.38 16.73
N GLY A 326 -11.30 -7.14 16.70
CA GLY A 326 -11.68 -6.09 17.65
C GLY A 326 -11.78 -4.72 16.98
N ARG A 327 -12.81 -3.96 17.35
CA ARG A 327 -13.06 -2.61 16.82
C ARG A 327 -12.51 -1.54 17.75
N HIS A 328 -11.82 -0.54 17.19
CA HIS A 328 -11.38 0.61 17.97
C HIS A 328 -12.57 1.45 18.49
N PRO A 329 -12.50 2.03 19.71
CA PRO A 329 -13.58 2.86 20.25
C PRO A 329 -13.91 4.10 19.40
N ALA A 330 -12.92 4.61 18.68
CA ALA A 330 -13.01 5.68 17.71
C ALA A 330 -12.00 5.40 16.57
N LEU A 331 -12.16 6.12 15.45
CA LEU A 331 -11.15 6.08 14.39
C LEU A 331 -9.81 6.59 14.90
N LEU A 332 -8.76 5.84 14.60
CA LEU A 332 -7.40 6.25 14.87
C LEU A 332 -6.94 7.27 13.81
N GLU A 333 -6.10 8.23 14.22
CA GLU A 333 -5.61 9.27 13.33
C GLU A 333 -4.54 8.71 12.38
N ALA A 334 -4.51 9.14 11.12
CA ALA A 334 -3.46 8.71 10.19
C ALA A 334 -2.07 9.15 10.69
N GLY A 335 -1.07 8.28 10.54
CA GLY A 335 0.31 8.49 10.94
C GLY A 335 0.62 8.19 12.41
N THR A 336 -0.38 7.90 13.26
CA THR A 336 -0.14 7.54 14.67
C THR A 336 0.27 6.08 14.82
N VAL A 337 0.99 5.78 15.88
CA VAL A 337 1.44 4.43 16.24
C VAL A 337 0.64 3.93 17.43
N HIS A 338 0.12 2.71 17.34
CA HIS A 338 -0.75 2.10 18.35
C HIS A 338 -0.27 0.69 18.72
N LYS A 339 -0.65 0.25 19.93
CA LYS A 339 -0.34 -1.09 20.42
C LYS A 339 -1.61 -1.90 20.66
N VAL A 340 -1.64 -3.13 20.16
CA VAL A 340 -2.67 -4.12 20.46
C VAL A 340 -2.07 -5.24 21.28
N THR A 341 -2.55 -5.43 22.50
CA THR A 341 -2.13 -6.56 23.35
C THR A 341 -3.22 -7.61 23.38
N LEU A 342 -2.91 -8.80 22.86
CA LEU A 342 -3.71 -10.01 23.01
C LEU A 342 -3.36 -10.70 24.33
N SER A 343 -4.38 -11.20 25.02
CA SER A 343 -4.24 -12.17 26.11
C SER A 343 -5.21 -13.32 25.88
N CYS A 344 -4.73 -14.56 26.00
CA CYS A 344 -5.53 -15.76 25.81
C CYS A 344 -4.95 -16.93 26.62
N GLU A 345 -5.63 -18.08 26.65
CA GLU A 345 -5.06 -19.33 27.16
C GLU A 345 -4.78 -20.30 25.99
N ILE A 346 -3.73 -21.10 26.12
CA ILE A 346 -3.42 -22.21 25.21
C ILE A 346 -3.23 -23.45 26.09
N GLY A 347 -4.15 -24.42 25.98
CA GLY A 347 -4.12 -25.62 26.84
C GLY A 347 -4.23 -25.30 28.34
N GLY A 348 -4.95 -24.22 28.68
CA GLY A 348 -5.14 -23.68 30.03
C GLY A 348 -3.97 -22.83 30.55
N ALA A 349 -2.90 -22.65 29.78
CA ALA A 349 -1.78 -21.79 30.17
C ALA A 349 -1.99 -20.37 29.64
N PRO A 350 -1.93 -19.32 30.49
CA PRO A 350 -2.10 -17.95 30.05
C PRO A 350 -0.93 -17.49 29.18
N GLN A 351 -1.25 -16.83 28.08
CA GLN A 351 -0.32 -16.27 27.09
C GLN A 351 -0.66 -14.81 26.82
N SER A 352 0.32 -14.05 26.37
CA SER A 352 0.10 -12.67 25.93
C SER A 352 1.12 -12.26 24.87
N GLN A 353 0.66 -11.47 23.89
CA GLN A 353 1.50 -10.88 22.86
C GLN A 353 1.07 -9.45 22.59
N THR A 354 2.03 -8.55 22.41
CA THR A 354 1.77 -7.17 21.98
C THR A 354 2.26 -6.97 20.56
N TYR A 355 1.38 -6.42 19.72
CA TYR A 355 1.63 -6.00 18.36
C TYR A 355 1.63 -4.47 18.30
N THR A 356 2.46 -3.91 17.42
CA THR A 356 2.47 -2.48 17.15
C THR A 356 2.21 -2.26 15.67
N PHE A 357 1.47 -1.21 15.35
CA PHE A 357 1.27 -0.78 13.98
C PHE A 357 1.19 0.74 13.87
N LYS A 358 1.46 1.23 12.67
CA LYS A 358 1.23 2.61 12.26
C LYS A 358 -0.04 2.66 11.43
N VAL A 359 -0.84 3.71 11.62
CA VAL A 359 -2.08 3.93 10.86
C VAL A 359 -1.73 4.60 9.53
N ASP A 360 -2.01 3.94 8.42
CA ASP A 360 -1.79 4.50 7.09
C ASP A 360 -2.78 5.63 6.74
N PRO A 361 -2.47 6.49 5.75
CA PRO A 361 -3.42 7.46 5.23
C PRO A 361 -4.70 6.80 4.71
N TYR A 362 -5.86 7.33 5.11
CA TYR A 362 -7.17 6.85 4.66
C TYR A 362 -8.16 8.00 4.49
N THR A 363 -9.23 7.75 3.74
CA THR A 363 -10.34 8.70 3.60
C THR A 363 -11.64 8.15 4.21
N VAL A 364 -12.29 8.94 5.07
CA VAL A 364 -13.64 8.62 5.54
C VAL A 364 -14.64 8.94 4.44
N LEU A 365 -15.40 7.96 3.98
CA LEU A 365 -16.36 8.14 2.91
C LEU A 365 -17.54 9.03 3.35
N PRO A 366 -17.94 10.03 2.52
CA PRO A 366 -19.15 10.79 2.77
C PRO A 366 -20.39 9.89 2.79
N THR A 367 -21.33 10.20 3.67
CA THR A 367 -22.66 9.56 3.65
C THR A 367 -23.62 10.25 2.68
N GLU A 368 -23.25 11.42 2.15
CA GLU A 368 -23.97 12.08 1.07
C GLU A 368 -23.86 11.25 -0.22
N GLY A 369 -24.98 11.11 -0.95
CA GLY A 369 -25.04 10.26 -2.15
C GLY A 369 -25.07 8.74 -1.87
N ARG A 370 -24.75 8.27 -0.66
CA ARG A 370 -24.85 6.86 -0.27
C ARG A 370 -26.30 6.38 -0.28
N PHE A 371 -26.55 5.21 -0.87
CA PHE A 371 -27.81 4.50 -0.70
C PHE A 371 -27.77 3.47 0.44
N ALA A 372 -28.89 3.33 1.15
CA ALA A 372 -29.08 2.24 2.11
C ALA A 372 -29.48 0.92 1.43
N SER A 373 -30.12 1.01 0.28
CA SER A 373 -30.49 -0.12 -0.56
C SER A 373 -30.58 0.32 -2.02
N VAL A 374 -30.28 -0.61 -2.93
CA VAL A 374 -30.38 -0.43 -4.38
C VAL A 374 -31.06 -1.65 -5.00
N ASN A 375 -31.43 -1.59 -6.29
CA ASN A 375 -31.82 -2.78 -7.02
C ASN A 375 -30.57 -3.62 -7.35
N GLU A 376 -30.32 -4.66 -6.55
CA GLU A 376 -29.14 -5.52 -6.72
C GLU A 376 -29.13 -6.35 -8.02
N SER A 377 -30.22 -6.36 -8.81
CA SER A 377 -30.18 -6.93 -10.17
C SER A 377 -29.42 -6.05 -11.16
N ASN A 378 -29.21 -4.77 -10.84
CA ASN A 378 -28.47 -3.83 -11.69
C ASN A 378 -26.98 -3.82 -11.30
N ARG A 379 -26.30 -4.96 -11.44
CA ARG A 379 -24.86 -5.10 -11.09
C ARG A 379 -23.93 -4.41 -12.07
N GLY A 380 -22.77 -3.98 -11.56
CA GLY A 380 -21.62 -3.53 -12.34
C GLY A 380 -21.49 -2.02 -12.47
N PHE A 381 -20.94 -1.58 -13.60
CA PHE A 381 -20.42 -0.24 -13.82
C PHE A 381 -21.06 0.42 -15.04
N VAL A 382 -20.88 1.74 -15.14
CA VAL A 382 -21.02 2.50 -16.38
C VAL A 382 -19.67 3.10 -16.72
N ALA A 383 -19.25 2.96 -17.98
CA ALA A 383 -17.99 3.50 -18.47
C ALA A 383 -18.21 4.53 -19.59
N ASN A 384 -17.64 5.72 -19.45
CA ASN A 384 -17.56 6.72 -20.51
C ASN A 384 -16.14 6.71 -21.07
N ILE A 385 -16.00 6.50 -22.37
CA ILE A 385 -14.70 6.27 -23.01
C ILE A 385 -14.52 7.30 -24.12
N CYS A 386 -13.37 7.97 -24.13
CA CYS A 386 -13.02 8.88 -25.20
C CYS A 386 -11.54 8.84 -25.58
N GLN A 387 -11.27 9.25 -26.81
CA GLN A 387 -9.93 9.31 -27.36
C GLN A 387 -9.73 10.61 -28.16
N ILE A 388 -8.59 11.26 -27.95
CA ILE A 388 -8.03 12.30 -28.82
C ILE A 388 -6.60 11.89 -29.14
N SER A 389 -6.37 11.33 -30.33
CA SER A 389 -5.06 10.82 -30.74
C SER A 389 -4.26 11.85 -31.54
N VAL A 390 -3.03 11.47 -31.91
CA VAL A 390 -2.17 12.27 -32.79
C VAL A 390 -2.79 12.56 -34.16
N LEU A 391 -3.80 11.80 -34.60
CA LEU A 391 -4.48 12.05 -35.87
C LEU A 391 -5.22 13.39 -35.87
N GLN A 392 -5.76 13.79 -34.72
CA GLN A 392 -6.40 15.10 -34.56
C GLN A 392 -5.43 16.20 -34.15
N THR A 393 -4.42 15.87 -33.34
CA THR A 393 -3.57 16.89 -32.70
C THR A 393 -2.32 17.22 -33.48
N LEU A 394 -1.81 16.28 -34.29
CA LEU A 394 -0.53 16.33 -35.01
C LEU A 394 0.73 16.49 -34.12
N SER A 395 0.58 16.55 -32.79
CA SER A 395 1.67 16.84 -31.84
C SER A 395 1.76 15.90 -30.64
N GLY A 396 0.77 15.03 -30.42
CA GLY A 396 0.66 14.18 -29.22
C GLY A 396 -0.71 14.26 -28.56
N PRO A 397 -1.08 13.30 -27.71
CA PRO A 397 -2.29 13.39 -26.89
C PRO A 397 -2.36 14.64 -26.02
N VAL A 398 -3.56 15.21 -25.87
CA VAL A 398 -3.76 16.55 -25.27
C VAL A 398 -3.78 16.57 -23.75
N HIS A 399 -4.13 15.46 -23.09
CA HIS A 399 -4.23 15.43 -21.64
C HIS A 399 -2.87 15.28 -20.93
N SER A 400 -1.79 14.94 -21.65
CA SER A 400 -0.42 14.83 -21.11
C SER A 400 -0.28 13.97 -19.83
N ASN A 401 -1.19 13.03 -19.63
CA ASN A 401 -1.39 12.29 -18.38
C ASN A 401 -1.54 13.18 -17.13
N ILE A 402 -2.29 14.28 -17.25
CA ILE A 402 -2.68 15.15 -16.14
C ILE A 402 -4.17 14.98 -15.91
N ALA A 403 -4.59 14.70 -14.67
CA ALA A 403 -5.98 14.41 -14.36
C ALA A 403 -6.90 15.58 -14.72
N GLU A 404 -6.51 16.83 -14.44
CA GLU A 404 -7.30 18.01 -14.80
C GLU A 404 -7.55 18.11 -16.31
N LEU A 405 -6.53 17.85 -17.14
CA LEU A 405 -6.70 17.87 -18.59
C LEU A 405 -7.49 16.66 -19.09
N ALA A 406 -7.40 15.50 -18.43
CA ALA A 406 -8.23 14.35 -18.74
C ALA A 406 -9.72 14.61 -18.43
N GLU A 407 -10.04 15.35 -17.36
CA GLU A 407 -11.41 15.82 -17.08
C GLU A 407 -11.92 16.76 -18.19
N LEU A 408 -11.07 17.70 -18.63
CA LEU A 408 -11.41 18.60 -19.74
C LEU A 408 -11.60 17.85 -21.06
N GLN A 409 -10.79 16.82 -21.31
CA GLN A 409 -10.96 15.93 -22.46
C GLN A 409 -12.31 15.22 -22.37
N LEU A 410 -12.60 14.52 -21.27
CA LEU A 410 -13.87 13.81 -21.06
C LEU A 410 -15.08 14.73 -21.24
N ALA A 411 -14.99 15.98 -20.76
CA ALA A 411 -16.03 16.99 -20.88
C ALA A 411 -16.13 17.64 -22.29
N GLY A 412 -15.22 17.31 -23.22
CA GLY A 412 -15.18 17.91 -24.57
C GLY A 412 -14.79 19.38 -24.59
N GLN A 413 -14.04 19.83 -23.58
CA GLN A 413 -13.68 21.24 -23.38
C GLN A 413 -12.30 21.60 -23.96
N LEU A 414 -11.54 20.62 -24.45
CA LEU A 414 -10.29 20.85 -25.15
C LEU A 414 -10.53 21.24 -26.61
N SER A 415 -9.67 22.11 -27.13
CA SER A 415 -9.71 22.56 -28.53
C SER A 415 -8.32 22.69 -29.11
N ASN A 416 -8.19 22.51 -30.42
CA ASN A 416 -6.93 22.70 -31.11
C ASN A 416 -6.66 24.21 -31.24
N GLU A 417 -5.63 24.72 -30.58
CA GLU A 417 -5.29 26.15 -30.58
C GLU A 417 -4.87 26.68 -31.96
N GLU A 418 -4.25 25.84 -32.81
CA GLU A 418 -3.78 26.23 -34.14
C GLU A 418 -4.96 26.46 -35.11
N PHE A 419 -5.97 25.59 -35.06
CA PHE A 419 -7.14 25.68 -35.94
C PHE A 419 -8.37 26.32 -35.29
N ASN A 420 -8.34 26.56 -33.96
CA ASN A 420 -9.46 27.03 -33.15
C ASN A 420 -10.74 26.19 -33.38
N LEU A 421 -10.56 24.87 -33.48
CA LEU A 421 -11.63 23.89 -33.66
C LEU A 421 -11.71 22.97 -32.44
N PRO A 422 -12.92 22.60 -31.99
CA PRO A 422 -13.07 21.58 -30.96
C PRO A 422 -12.59 20.23 -31.47
N TYR A 423 -12.05 19.41 -30.57
CA TYR A 423 -11.82 18.00 -30.85
C TYR A 423 -13.14 17.24 -30.89
N TYR A 424 -13.15 16.10 -31.56
CA TYR A 424 -14.21 15.10 -31.47
C TYR A 424 -13.69 13.83 -30.80
N ASN A 425 -14.61 13.02 -30.27
CA ASN A 425 -14.27 11.74 -29.66
C ASN A 425 -14.08 10.68 -30.75
N GLU A 426 -12.86 10.17 -30.94
CA GLU A 426 -12.55 9.14 -31.95
C GLU A 426 -13.18 7.77 -31.64
N VAL A 427 -13.63 7.57 -30.40
CA VAL A 427 -14.35 6.37 -29.97
C VAL A 427 -15.80 6.37 -30.49
N GLU A 428 -16.29 7.50 -31.01
CA GLU A 428 -17.61 7.62 -31.61
C GLU A 428 -17.54 7.91 -33.12
N ASP A 429 -18.60 7.59 -33.85
CA ASP A 429 -18.68 7.87 -35.30
C ASP A 429 -19.00 9.35 -35.60
N THR A 430 -19.29 10.15 -34.57
CA THR A 430 -19.66 11.56 -34.69
C THR A 430 -18.41 12.44 -34.68
N VAL A 431 -18.09 13.03 -35.84
CA VAL A 431 -16.85 13.81 -36.03
C VAL A 431 -17.04 15.33 -35.98
N ASP A 432 -18.27 15.83 -35.88
CA ASP A 432 -18.62 17.25 -35.91
C ASP A 432 -18.93 17.86 -34.54
N ARG A 433 -18.97 17.03 -33.48
CA ARG A 433 -19.22 17.45 -32.10
C ARG A 433 -18.70 16.41 -31.11
N TRP A 434 -18.49 16.84 -29.87
CA TRP A 434 -18.18 15.94 -28.77
C TRP A 434 -19.40 15.10 -28.37
N VAL A 435 -19.24 13.78 -28.34
CA VAL A 435 -20.25 12.83 -27.88
C VAL A 435 -19.58 11.78 -26.99
N LEU A 436 -20.22 11.48 -25.88
CA LEU A 436 -19.98 10.29 -25.08
C LEU A 436 -21.21 9.41 -25.19
N ASP A 437 -21.01 8.14 -25.53
CA ASP A 437 -22.06 7.11 -25.45
C ASP A 437 -21.65 6.10 -24.36
N PRO A 438 -22.28 6.14 -23.17
CA PRO A 438 -21.86 5.33 -22.03
C PRO A 438 -22.02 3.82 -22.29
N VAL A 439 -21.05 3.03 -21.84
CA VAL A 439 -21.08 1.56 -21.92
C VAL A 439 -21.49 0.99 -20.58
N VAL A 440 -22.45 0.06 -20.61
CA VAL A 440 -22.87 -0.72 -19.45
C VAL A 440 -21.96 -1.93 -19.30
N VAL A 441 -21.30 -2.06 -18.15
CA VAL A 441 -20.40 -3.18 -17.84
C VAL A 441 -21.04 -4.01 -16.72
N PRO A 442 -21.68 -5.16 -17.01
CA PRO A 442 -22.38 -5.94 -15.98
C PRO A 442 -21.46 -6.79 -15.10
N GLY A 443 -20.28 -7.16 -15.62
CA GLY A 443 -19.27 -7.97 -14.95
C GLY A 443 -18.17 -7.13 -14.30
N VAL A 444 -16.94 -7.62 -14.39
CA VAL A 444 -15.74 -7.00 -13.81
C VAL A 444 -15.16 -5.91 -14.73
N ILE A 445 -14.27 -5.08 -14.20
CA ILE A 445 -13.31 -4.31 -15.00
C ILE A 445 -11.99 -5.08 -14.91
N ASN A 446 -11.75 -5.91 -15.91
CA ASN A 446 -10.53 -6.71 -16.09
C ASN A 446 -10.08 -6.54 -17.54
N TRP A 447 -9.57 -5.36 -17.88
CA TRP A 447 -9.39 -4.93 -19.26
C TRP A 447 -7.94 -4.90 -19.66
N TYR A 448 -7.65 -5.60 -20.75
CA TYR A 448 -6.38 -5.51 -21.44
C TYR A 448 -6.63 -5.13 -22.89
N GLU A 449 -5.78 -4.27 -23.43
CA GLU A 449 -5.86 -3.88 -24.82
C GLU A 449 -5.82 -5.14 -25.67
N LEU A 450 -4.75 -5.95 -25.66
CA LEU A 450 -4.60 -7.05 -26.62
C LEU A 450 -5.50 -8.28 -26.35
N ALA A 451 -6.40 -8.22 -25.38
CA ALA A 451 -7.36 -9.29 -25.14
C ALA A 451 -8.37 -9.47 -26.29
N PRO A 452 -8.85 -10.69 -26.57
CA PRO A 452 -8.41 -11.97 -26.00
C PRO A 452 -7.24 -12.61 -26.78
N GLU A 453 -6.64 -11.89 -27.72
CA GLU A 453 -5.55 -12.41 -28.58
C GLU A 453 -4.26 -12.66 -27.77
N SER A 454 -4.12 -11.97 -26.64
CA SER A 454 -3.11 -12.17 -25.61
C SER A 454 -3.77 -11.99 -24.24
N GLU A 455 -3.28 -12.73 -23.25
CA GLU A 455 -3.60 -12.52 -21.84
C GLU A 455 -2.37 -11.96 -21.14
N THR A 456 -2.59 -11.07 -20.18
CA THR A 456 -1.59 -10.68 -19.19
C THR A 456 -1.85 -11.55 -17.96
N LEU A 457 -1.05 -12.59 -17.72
CA LEU A 457 -1.23 -13.47 -16.55
C LEU A 457 -0.78 -12.81 -15.23
N LEU A 458 -0.90 -11.49 -15.11
CA LEU A 458 -0.30 -10.67 -14.07
C LEU A 458 -1.05 -10.81 -12.74
N ASN A 459 -2.16 -10.09 -12.59
CA ASN A 459 -2.97 -10.13 -11.37
C ASN A 459 -4.16 -11.10 -11.48
N PHE A 460 -4.93 -10.98 -12.56
CA PHE A 460 -6.12 -11.81 -12.78
C PHE A 460 -6.14 -12.38 -14.20
N PRO A 461 -6.43 -13.68 -14.37
CA PRO A 461 -6.59 -14.26 -15.70
C PRO A 461 -7.93 -13.84 -16.34
N GLY A 462 -8.08 -14.10 -17.64
CA GLY A 462 -9.34 -13.90 -18.34
C GLY A 462 -9.62 -12.43 -18.67
N ASP A 463 -8.62 -11.74 -19.19
CA ASP A 463 -8.74 -10.36 -19.65
C ASP A 463 -9.82 -10.19 -20.73
N GLU A 464 -10.54 -9.06 -20.66
CA GLU A 464 -11.50 -8.63 -21.66
C GLU A 464 -10.94 -7.43 -22.45
N PRO A 465 -11.29 -7.26 -23.74
CA PRO A 465 -10.91 -6.07 -24.48
C PRO A 465 -11.57 -4.82 -23.89
N PHE A 466 -10.84 -3.70 -23.89
CA PHE A 466 -11.43 -2.39 -23.58
C PHE A 466 -12.66 -2.12 -24.48
N PRO A 467 -13.82 -1.77 -23.91
CA PRO A 467 -15.00 -1.51 -24.71
C PRO A 467 -14.76 -0.39 -25.72
N LYS A 468 -15.24 -0.59 -26.96
CA LYS A 468 -15.16 0.36 -28.08
C LYS A 468 -13.75 0.69 -28.63
N LEU A 469 -12.66 0.22 -28.02
CA LEU A 469 -11.30 0.47 -28.51
C LEU A 469 -10.79 -0.59 -29.50
N ASP A 470 -11.36 -1.80 -29.46
CA ASP A 470 -11.12 -2.89 -30.41
C ASP A 470 -11.27 -2.45 -31.89
N ARG A 471 -12.28 -1.64 -32.17
CA ARG A 471 -12.54 -1.13 -33.53
C ARG A 471 -11.40 -0.29 -34.09
N LEU A 472 -10.71 0.49 -33.25
CA LEU A 472 -9.64 1.38 -33.68
C LEU A 472 -8.44 0.57 -34.20
N ARG A 473 -8.18 -0.56 -33.56
CA ARG A 473 -7.11 -1.48 -33.95
C ARG A 473 -7.43 -2.27 -35.21
N ALA A 474 -8.69 -2.57 -35.46
CA ALA A 474 -9.13 -3.13 -36.74
C ALA A 474 -8.77 -2.22 -37.94
N PHE A 475 -8.59 -0.91 -37.70
CA PHE A 475 -8.12 0.06 -38.69
C PHE A 475 -6.61 0.30 -38.65
N GLY A 476 -5.86 -0.43 -37.82
CA GLY A 476 -4.41 -0.27 -37.64
C GLY A 476 -4.02 1.05 -36.97
N LEU A 477 -4.94 1.65 -36.21
CA LEU A 477 -4.66 2.86 -35.44
C LEU A 477 -4.10 2.50 -34.07
N GLU A 478 -3.10 3.27 -33.63
CA GLU A 478 -2.57 3.19 -32.28
C GLU A 478 -3.64 3.64 -31.27
N VAL A 479 -3.77 2.90 -30.17
CA VAL A 479 -4.63 3.27 -29.04
C VAL A 479 -3.83 4.21 -28.15
N GLN A 480 -4.14 5.50 -28.21
CA GLN A 480 -3.37 6.55 -27.54
C GLN A 480 -4.25 7.74 -27.20
N GLY A 481 -3.93 8.46 -26.12
CA GLY A 481 -4.70 9.62 -25.69
C GLY A 481 -6.10 9.26 -25.20
N VAL A 482 -6.21 8.12 -24.51
CA VAL A 482 -7.46 7.56 -24.02
C VAL A 482 -7.77 8.12 -22.64
N VAL A 483 -9.05 8.44 -22.41
CA VAL A 483 -9.61 8.75 -21.10
C VAL A 483 -10.86 7.92 -20.88
N ILE A 484 -10.95 7.28 -19.71
CA ILE A 484 -12.04 6.43 -19.27
C ILE A 484 -12.56 6.97 -17.94
N GLU A 485 -13.86 7.18 -17.83
CA GLU A 485 -14.55 7.37 -16.56
C GLU A 485 -15.37 6.12 -16.25
N VAL A 486 -15.15 5.53 -15.08
CA VAL A 486 -15.94 4.40 -14.55
C VAL A 486 -16.74 4.89 -13.35
N LEU A 487 -18.05 4.69 -13.39
CA LEU A 487 -19.01 5.09 -12.36
C LEU A 487 -19.72 3.86 -11.79
N THR A 488 -19.78 3.75 -10.46
CA THR A 488 -20.54 2.69 -9.78
C THR A 488 -20.88 3.04 -8.34
N TYR A 489 -21.71 2.21 -7.72
CA TYR A 489 -21.88 2.13 -6.28
C TYR A 489 -21.24 0.85 -5.75
N LEU A 490 -20.24 0.97 -4.87
CA LEU A 490 -19.68 -0.17 -4.16
C LEU A 490 -20.50 -0.49 -2.90
N LYS A 491 -20.83 -1.76 -2.70
CA LYS A 491 -21.47 -2.24 -1.47
C LYS A 491 -20.39 -2.46 -0.40
N LEU A 492 -20.33 -1.54 0.55
CA LEU A 492 -19.35 -1.53 1.63
C LEU A 492 -20.05 -1.71 2.98
N GLU A 493 -19.52 -2.60 3.81
CA GLU A 493 -19.90 -2.72 5.22
C GLU A 493 -19.27 -1.58 6.03
N GLN A 494 -19.81 -1.26 7.20
CA GLN A 494 -19.16 -0.32 8.10
C GLN A 494 -17.77 -0.84 8.46
N GLY A 495 -16.75 -0.04 8.17
CA GLY A 495 -15.37 -0.39 8.50
C GLY A 495 -14.37 0.09 7.48
N TYR A 496 -13.15 -0.41 7.62
CA TYR A 496 -12.04 -0.15 6.73
C TYR A 496 -12.10 -1.05 5.48
N HIS A 497 -11.80 -0.47 4.33
CA HIS A 497 -11.69 -1.17 3.05
C HIS A 497 -10.47 -0.64 2.30
N LYS A 498 -9.67 -1.57 1.77
CA LYS A 498 -8.57 -1.26 0.85
C LYS A 498 -9.01 -1.60 -0.57
N LEU A 499 -8.90 -0.63 -1.46
CA LEU A 499 -9.31 -0.70 -2.86
C LEU A 499 -8.13 -0.34 -3.75
N GLY A 500 -8.19 -0.71 -5.01
CA GLY A 500 -7.13 -0.36 -5.93
C GLY A 500 -7.44 -0.60 -7.40
N LEU A 501 -6.44 -0.33 -8.21
CA LEU A 501 -6.41 -0.61 -9.63
C LEU A 501 -5.03 -1.10 -10.05
N TYR A 502 -4.99 -1.95 -11.07
CA TYR A 502 -3.76 -2.36 -11.73
C TYR A 502 -3.67 -1.68 -13.08
N THR A 503 -2.59 -0.94 -13.34
CA THR A 503 -2.46 -0.17 -14.58
C THR A 503 -1.06 0.41 -14.82
N GLU A 504 -0.77 0.74 -16.08
CA GLU A 504 0.30 1.68 -16.46
C GLU A 504 -0.14 3.15 -16.48
N GLY A 505 -1.44 3.37 -16.62
CA GLY A 505 -2.03 4.68 -16.83
C GLY A 505 -2.10 5.53 -15.57
N GLY A 506 -2.46 6.80 -15.77
CA GLY A 506 -2.73 7.71 -14.68
C GLY A 506 -4.18 7.61 -14.25
N HIS A 507 -4.45 8.01 -13.01
CA HIS A 507 -5.80 7.94 -12.46
C HIS A 507 -6.11 9.05 -11.47
N LYS A 508 -7.40 9.25 -11.26
CA LYS A 508 -8.00 10.02 -10.17
C LYS A 508 -9.28 9.33 -9.74
N VAL A 509 -9.36 8.96 -8.46
CA VAL A 509 -10.54 8.32 -7.87
C VAL A 509 -11.20 9.30 -6.91
N THR A 510 -12.52 9.45 -6.98
CA THR A 510 -13.29 10.34 -6.11
C THR A 510 -14.42 9.59 -5.40
N ALA A 511 -14.70 10.00 -4.17
CA ALA A 511 -15.96 9.65 -3.51
C ALA A 511 -17.08 10.50 -4.09
N GLY A 512 -18.14 9.86 -4.59
CA GLY A 512 -19.15 10.51 -5.41
C GLY A 512 -18.78 10.59 -6.89
N PHE A 513 -19.74 11.05 -7.69
CA PHE A 513 -19.59 11.20 -9.14
C PHE A 513 -19.19 12.61 -9.58
N ASP A 514 -18.99 13.52 -8.62
CA ASP A 514 -18.51 14.86 -8.90
C ASP A 514 -16.98 14.80 -9.14
N PRO A 515 -16.46 15.33 -10.27
CA PRO A 515 -15.02 15.42 -10.49
C PRO A 515 -14.29 16.21 -9.39
N ASP A 516 -14.96 17.15 -8.71
CA ASP A 516 -14.38 17.92 -7.61
C ASP A 516 -14.70 17.34 -6.21
N GLY A 517 -15.24 16.12 -6.17
CA GLY A 517 -15.51 15.39 -4.94
C GLY A 517 -14.24 15.02 -4.16
N PRO A 518 -14.38 14.50 -2.93
CA PRO A 518 -13.23 14.06 -2.13
C PRO A 518 -12.37 13.04 -2.89
N VAL A 519 -11.10 13.37 -3.10
CA VAL A 519 -10.15 12.51 -3.83
C VAL A 519 -9.71 11.37 -2.92
N LEU A 520 -9.90 10.14 -3.39
CA LEU A 520 -9.51 8.91 -2.73
C LEU A 520 -8.11 8.45 -3.17
N SER A 521 -7.78 8.65 -4.44
CA SER A 521 -6.46 8.34 -5.00
C SER A 521 -6.19 9.23 -6.20
N ARG A 522 -4.92 9.60 -6.43
CA ARG A 522 -4.49 10.32 -7.63
C ARG A 522 -3.05 9.94 -7.98
N PHE A 523 -2.83 9.59 -9.23
CA PHE A 523 -1.50 9.38 -9.79
C PHE A 523 -1.46 9.96 -11.21
N ASP A 524 -0.71 11.04 -11.38
CA ASP A 524 -0.66 11.78 -12.64
C ASP A 524 0.65 12.59 -12.78
N ASN A 525 0.83 13.26 -13.92
CA ASN A 525 1.97 14.13 -14.19
C ASN A 525 1.73 15.60 -13.74
N GLY A 526 0.74 15.84 -12.86
CA GLY A 526 0.28 17.19 -12.52
C GLY A 526 1.28 18.02 -11.71
N ASP A 527 2.25 17.38 -11.07
CA ASP A 527 3.36 18.02 -10.34
C ASP A 527 4.56 18.37 -11.24
N GLY A 528 4.46 18.09 -12.55
CA GLY A 528 5.53 18.32 -13.52
C GLY A 528 6.54 17.18 -13.64
N VAL A 529 6.39 16.10 -12.88
CA VAL A 529 7.20 14.89 -13.02
C VAL A 529 6.51 13.93 -13.99
N LYS A 530 7.25 13.42 -14.97
CA LYS A 530 6.73 12.41 -15.92
C LYS A 530 6.79 11.03 -15.29
N ARG A 531 5.69 10.62 -14.66
CA ARG A 531 5.54 9.30 -14.01
C ARG A 531 4.57 8.36 -14.74
N VAL A 532 3.68 8.93 -15.56
CA VAL A 532 2.69 8.20 -16.37
C VAL A 532 3.02 8.32 -17.87
N PRO A 533 2.93 7.23 -18.65
CA PRO A 533 2.70 5.86 -18.19
C PRO A 533 3.87 5.34 -17.34
N THR A 534 3.59 4.42 -16.41
CA THR A 534 4.63 3.73 -15.62
C THR A 534 5.41 2.77 -16.52
N TYR A 535 6.62 2.35 -16.11
CA TYR A 535 7.47 1.50 -16.95
C TYR A 535 6.81 0.15 -17.26
N TYR A 536 6.24 -0.50 -16.24
CA TYR A 536 5.30 -1.63 -16.34
C TYR A 536 4.05 -1.36 -15.52
N ALA A 537 2.97 -2.12 -15.75
CA ALA A 537 1.74 -2.01 -14.97
C ALA A 537 2.00 -2.31 -13.49
N ARG A 538 1.37 -1.56 -12.60
CA ARG A 538 1.54 -1.71 -11.16
C ARG A 538 0.24 -1.52 -10.39
N ASN A 539 0.19 -2.09 -9.19
CA ASN A 539 -0.93 -1.89 -8.28
C ASN A 539 -0.87 -0.49 -7.69
N ALA A 540 -1.99 0.22 -7.72
CA ALA A 540 -2.19 1.46 -7.00
C ALA A 540 -3.32 1.28 -5.98
N PHE A 541 -3.01 1.50 -4.71
CA PHE A 541 -3.93 1.29 -3.60
C PHE A 541 -4.47 2.60 -3.03
N PHE A 542 -5.63 2.52 -2.40
CA PHE A 542 -6.16 3.58 -1.55
C PHE A 542 -7.10 3.00 -0.49
N ASP A 543 -7.07 3.65 0.67
CA ASP A 543 -7.75 3.17 1.86
C ASP A 543 -8.93 4.06 2.19
N VAL A 544 -10.06 3.42 2.49
CA VAL A 544 -11.29 4.12 2.85
C VAL A 544 -11.92 3.54 4.10
N VAL A 545 -12.62 4.39 4.85
CA VAL A 545 -13.50 3.96 5.93
C VAL A 545 -14.94 4.30 5.55
N ALA A 546 -15.79 3.28 5.47
CA ALA A 546 -17.24 3.46 5.36
C ALA A 546 -17.83 3.67 6.76
N PRO A 547 -18.42 4.86 7.08
CA PRO A 547 -18.94 5.13 8.42
C PRO A 547 -20.12 4.26 8.83
N VAL A 548 -20.87 3.75 7.85
CA VAL A 548 -22.04 2.88 8.01
C VAL A 548 -22.14 1.95 6.79
N ASP A 549 -22.76 0.79 6.93
CA ASP A 549 -23.04 -0.11 5.80
C ASP A 549 -23.77 0.62 4.69
N GLY A 550 -23.54 0.30 3.42
CA GLY A 550 -24.38 0.73 2.31
C GLY A 550 -23.67 0.75 0.96
N TYR A 551 -24.28 1.46 0.02
CA TYR A 551 -23.81 1.55 -1.36
C TYR A 551 -23.24 2.95 -1.57
N TYR A 552 -21.92 3.03 -1.75
CA TYR A 552 -21.19 4.31 -1.86
C TYR A 552 -20.86 4.60 -3.32
N PRO A 553 -21.22 5.79 -3.84
CA PRO A 553 -20.84 6.18 -5.19
C PRO A 553 -19.33 6.39 -5.26
N ILE A 554 -18.67 5.75 -6.22
CA ILE A 554 -17.24 5.91 -6.49
C ILE A 554 -17.05 6.13 -7.99
N ARG A 555 -16.15 7.05 -8.32
CA ARG A 555 -15.79 7.40 -9.69
C ARG A 555 -14.29 7.21 -9.88
N TRP A 556 -13.90 6.46 -10.91
CA TRP A 556 -12.53 6.35 -11.38
C TRP A 556 -12.42 7.10 -12.70
N LEU A 557 -11.54 8.09 -12.76
CA LEU A 557 -11.02 8.62 -14.00
C LEU A 557 -9.68 7.96 -14.25
N TRP A 558 -9.53 7.32 -15.40
CA TRP A 558 -8.30 6.69 -15.85
C TRP A 558 -7.88 7.26 -17.21
N PHE A 559 -6.59 7.42 -17.44
CA PHE A 559 -6.09 8.02 -18.68
C PHE A 559 -4.66 7.61 -19.01
N GLN A 560 -4.35 7.49 -20.30
CA GLN A 560 -3.01 7.15 -20.75
C GLN A 560 -2.76 7.69 -22.16
N THR A 561 -1.63 8.36 -22.33
CA THR A 561 -1.24 8.95 -23.61
C THR A 561 -0.72 7.92 -24.58
N GLU A 562 0.05 6.94 -24.16
CA GLU A 562 0.73 5.97 -25.03
C GLU A 562 1.09 4.71 -24.24
N ASN A 563 1.43 3.62 -24.93
CA ASN A 563 1.99 2.42 -24.30
C ASN A 563 3.44 2.71 -23.87
N ARG A 564 3.92 2.06 -22.80
CA ARG A 564 5.33 2.13 -22.40
C ARG A 564 6.05 0.84 -22.75
N GLU A 565 6.42 0.02 -21.77
CA GLU A 565 7.03 -1.28 -22.06
C GLU A 565 6.00 -2.39 -22.22
N GLU A 566 4.82 -2.29 -21.59
CA GLU A 566 3.76 -3.24 -21.87
C GLU A 566 3.27 -3.12 -23.31
N LYS A 567 2.96 -4.28 -23.90
CA LYS A 567 2.53 -4.36 -25.31
C LYS A 567 1.12 -3.83 -25.55
N GLY A 568 0.40 -3.48 -24.50
CA GLY A 568 -0.93 -2.91 -24.56
C GLY A 568 -1.29 -2.19 -23.27
N MET A 569 -2.28 -1.31 -23.35
CA MET A 569 -2.88 -0.67 -22.17
C MET A 569 -3.62 -1.67 -21.29
N LEU A 570 -3.65 -1.44 -19.97
CA LEU A 570 -4.31 -2.33 -19.00
C LEU A 570 -5.01 -1.55 -17.88
N LEU A 571 -6.19 -2.04 -17.47
CA LEU A 571 -6.96 -1.53 -16.35
C LEU A 571 -7.76 -2.65 -15.68
N GLU A 572 -7.43 -2.93 -14.42
CA GLU A 572 -8.20 -3.79 -13.54
C GLU A 572 -8.65 -3.01 -12.32
N LEU A 573 -9.85 -3.29 -11.78
CA LEU A 573 -10.30 -2.71 -10.51
C LEU A 573 -10.50 -3.81 -9.47
N PHE A 574 -9.92 -3.64 -8.28
CA PHE A 574 -9.95 -4.67 -7.25
C PHE A 574 -10.16 -4.11 -5.83
N SER A 575 -10.46 -5.02 -4.92
CA SER A 575 -10.41 -4.82 -3.46
C SER A 575 -9.42 -5.79 -2.83
N VAL A 576 -8.87 -5.44 -1.67
CA VAL A 576 -8.02 -6.34 -0.89
C VAL A 576 -8.82 -6.88 0.29
N ARG A 577 -8.95 -8.20 0.40
CA ARG A 577 -9.54 -8.89 1.55
C ARG A 577 -8.77 -10.16 1.83
N GLU A 578 -8.67 -10.51 3.10
CA GLU A 578 -7.92 -11.69 3.54
C GLU A 578 -6.51 -11.79 2.91
N ARG A 579 -5.86 -10.63 2.69
CA ARG A 579 -4.51 -10.52 2.12
C ARG A 579 -4.40 -11.07 0.70
N THR A 580 -5.50 -11.04 -0.04
CA THR A 580 -5.58 -11.41 -1.46
C THR A 580 -6.29 -10.29 -2.24
N LEU A 581 -5.94 -10.15 -3.52
CA LEU A 581 -6.65 -9.28 -4.45
C LEU A 581 -7.94 -9.95 -4.92
N HIS A 582 -9.03 -9.18 -5.00
CA HIS A 582 -10.33 -9.64 -5.49
C HIS A 582 -10.88 -8.63 -6.51
N LEU A 583 -11.16 -9.07 -7.74
CA LEU A 583 -11.78 -8.21 -8.76
C LEU A 583 -13.11 -7.65 -8.24
N LEU A 584 -13.34 -6.36 -8.48
CA LEU A 584 -14.62 -5.74 -8.12
C LEU A 584 -15.75 -6.32 -8.96
N ASN A 585 -16.87 -6.63 -8.30
CA ASN A 585 -18.09 -7.21 -8.90
C ASN A 585 -17.95 -8.62 -9.50
N ASP A 586 -16.88 -9.35 -9.19
CA ASP A 586 -16.81 -10.78 -9.50
C ASP A 586 -17.79 -11.57 -8.61
N ASP A 587 -18.85 -12.15 -9.17
CA ASP A 587 -19.81 -12.98 -8.42
C ASP A 587 -19.39 -14.44 -8.25
N SER A 588 -18.31 -14.85 -8.89
CA SER A 588 -17.71 -16.16 -8.63
C SER A 588 -16.87 -16.16 -7.36
N ASP A 589 -16.40 -14.98 -6.95
CA ASP A 589 -15.60 -14.76 -5.75
C ASP A 589 -16.46 -14.25 -4.58
N PRO A 590 -16.65 -15.04 -3.51
CA PRO A 590 -17.47 -14.65 -2.36
C PRO A 590 -16.85 -13.50 -1.52
N LEU A 591 -15.57 -13.20 -1.69
CA LEU A 591 -14.87 -12.11 -1.00
C LEU A 591 -14.90 -10.80 -1.80
N ALA A 592 -15.21 -10.85 -3.09
CA ALA A 592 -15.25 -9.67 -3.95
C ALA A 592 -16.22 -8.60 -3.43
N THR A 593 -15.77 -7.34 -3.52
CA THR A 593 -16.63 -6.19 -3.26
C THR A 593 -17.55 -5.96 -4.45
N MET A 594 -18.87 -6.09 -4.22
CA MET A 594 -19.87 -5.99 -5.27
C MET A 594 -20.14 -4.54 -5.70
N ALA A 595 -20.33 -4.34 -7.00
CA ALA A 595 -20.60 -3.04 -7.61
C ALA A 595 -21.99 -2.99 -8.24
N TYR A 596 -22.63 -1.81 -8.22
CA TYR A 596 -24.00 -1.64 -8.67
C TYR A 596 -24.22 -0.33 -9.42
N ARG A 597 -25.08 -0.40 -10.43
CA ARG A 597 -25.65 0.73 -11.15
C ARG A 597 -26.91 1.21 -10.42
N ALA A 598 -26.79 2.29 -9.67
CA ALA A 598 -27.90 2.93 -8.95
C ALA A 598 -27.96 4.44 -9.19
N GLY A 599 -29.14 4.99 -9.47
CA GLY A 599 -29.30 6.43 -9.69
C GLY A 599 -28.92 6.91 -11.09
N VAL A 600 -29.12 8.21 -11.33
CA VAL A 600 -29.26 8.81 -12.67
C VAL A 600 -28.11 8.57 -13.62
N LEU A 601 -26.88 8.80 -13.14
CA LEU A 601 -25.68 8.80 -13.98
C LEU A 601 -25.18 7.39 -14.31
N VAL A 602 -25.67 6.38 -13.60
CA VAL A 602 -25.23 4.98 -13.78
C VAL A 602 -26.37 4.03 -14.13
N ASP A 603 -27.61 4.49 -14.17
CA ASP A 603 -28.74 3.69 -14.66
C ASP A 603 -29.04 4.05 -16.13
N PRO A 604 -28.73 3.17 -17.10
CA PRO A 604 -28.94 3.43 -18.52
C PRO A 604 -30.44 3.56 -18.88
N ASN A 605 -31.35 3.10 -18.02
CA ASN A 605 -32.78 3.27 -18.19
C ASN A 605 -33.30 4.53 -17.48
N PHE A 606 -32.42 5.27 -16.79
CA PHE A 606 -32.83 6.44 -16.06
C PHE A 606 -33.26 7.53 -17.03
N VAL A 607 -34.55 7.83 -16.98
CA VAL A 607 -35.12 8.99 -17.64
C VAL A 607 -35.37 10.03 -16.56
N MET A 608 -34.66 11.16 -16.61
CA MET A 608 -34.89 12.25 -15.67
C MET A 608 -36.36 12.65 -15.71
N PRO A 609 -37.14 12.40 -14.64
CA PRO A 609 -38.57 12.61 -14.70
C PRO A 609 -38.86 14.10 -14.63
N THR A 610 -39.38 14.65 -15.71
CA THR A 610 -39.92 15.99 -15.76
C THR A 610 -41.43 15.92 -15.80
N VAL A 611 -42.10 16.91 -15.22
CA VAL A 611 -43.52 17.15 -15.42
C VAL A 611 -43.69 18.64 -15.60
N SER A 612 -44.32 19.04 -16.70
CA SER A 612 -44.74 20.41 -16.94
C SER A 612 -46.23 20.46 -17.24
N LEU A 613 -46.86 21.54 -16.79
CA LEU A 613 -48.31 21.72 -16.80
C LEU A 613 -48.61 23.04 -17.51
N THR A 614 -49.27 22.97 -18.66
CA THR A 614 -49.68 24.17 -19.42
C THR A 614 -51.19 24.21 -19.53
N ARG A 615 -51.81 25.30 -19.09
CA ARG A 615 -53.26 25.50 -19.26
C ARG A 615 -53.58 25.86 -20.71
N GLN A 616 -54.47 25.09 -21.34
CA GLN A 616 -55.02 25.37 -22.67
C GLN A 616 -56.56 25.46 -22.58
N GLY A 617 -57.08 26.66 -22.35
CA GLY A 617 -58.52 26.90 -22.20
C GLY A 617 -59.12 26.15 -21.00
N ALA A 618 -60.04 25.22 -21.28
CA ALA A 618 -60.69 24.35 -20.30
C ALA A 618 -59.89 23.08 -19.97
N ASN A 619 -58.71 22.91 -20.57
CA ASN A 619 -57.87 21.74 -20.43
C ASN A 619 -56.48 22.10 -19.86
N LEU A 620 -55.83 21.09 -19.32
CA LEU A 620 -54.47 21.07 -18.84
C LEU A 620 -53.66 20.12 -19.73
N GLN A 621 -52.66 20.64 -20.43
CA GLN A 621 -51.67 19.84 -21.13
C GLN A 621 -50.57 19.48 -20.13
N VAL A 622 -50.33 18.19 -19.96
CA VAL A 622 -49.26 17.65 -19.13
C VAL A 622 -48.21 17.06 -20.06
N THR A 623 -47.00 17.56 -19.98
CA THR A 623 -45.84 17.01 -20.69
C THR A 623 -44.89 16.44 -19.66
N TRP A 624 -44.46 15.20 -19.84
CA TRP A 624 -43.53 14.53 -18.95
C TRP A 624 -42.47 13.75 -19.70
N THR A 625 -41.41 13.39 -18.97
CA THR A 625 -40.41 12.37 -19.31
C THR A 625 -40.48 11.28 -18.23
N GLY A 626 -40.22 10.01 -18.54
CA GLY A 626 -40.41 8.88 -17.62
C GLY A 626 -41.83 8.30 -17.62
N VAL A 627 -42.33 7.83 -16.47
CA VAL A 627 -43.71 7.35 -16.27
C VAL A 627 -44.51 8.36 -15.46
N LEU A 628 -45.56 8.93 -16.07
CA LEU A 628 -46.51 9.80 -15.37
C LEU A 628 -47.36 8.95 -14.42
N GLN A 629 -47.48 9.41 -13.18
CA GLN A 629 -48.39 8.88 -12.18
C GLN A 629 -49.41 9.95 -11.79
N THR A 630 -50.65 9.51 -11.55
CA THR A 630 -51.74 10.37 -11.07
C THR A 630 -52.25 9.92 -9.72
N ALA A 631 -52.72 10.85 -8.89
CA ALA A 631 -53.37 10.56 -7.62
C ALA A 631 -54.50 11.53 -7.29
N PRO A 632 -55.51 11.10 -6.50
CA PRO A 632 -56.56 11.99 -5.99
C PRO A 632 -56.10 12.83 -4.77
N SER A 633 -55.00 12.44 -4.11
CA SER A 633 -54.37 13.18 -3.01
C SER A 633 -52.85 13.21 -3.19
N VAL A 634 -52.18 14.18 -2.57
CA VAL A 634 -50.71 14.30 -2.64
C VAL A 634 -49.99 13.08 -2.01
N ASP A 635 -50.63 12.42 -1.04
CA ASP A 635 -50.09 11.23 -0.37
C ASP A 635 -50.45 9.93 -1.11
N GLY A 636 -51.16 10.02 -2.24
CA GLY A 636 -51.59 8.88 -3.04
C GLY A 636 -53.04 8.43 -2.75
N PRO A 637 -53.42 7.19 -3.10
CA PRO A 637 -52.59 6.22 -3.82
C PRO A 637 -52.22 6.73 -5.21
N TRP A 638 -50.96 6.48 -5.60
CA TRP A 638 -50.43 6.85 -6.91
C TRP A 638 -50.59 5.71 -7.89
N THR A 639 -51.08 6.00 -9.09
CA THR A 639 -51.27 5.02 -10.17
C THR A 639 -50.56 5.46 -11.43
N ASP A 640 -49.90 4.53 -12.12
CA ASP A 640 -49.28 4.78 -13.42
C ASP A 640 -50.35 5.16 -14.46
N PHE A 641 -50.16 6.30 -15.12
CA PHE A 641 -50.97 6.77 -16.24
C PHE A 641 -50.38 6.30 -17.57
N GLY A 642 -49.07 6.47 -17.77
CA GLY A 642 -48.41 6.17 -19.03
C GLY A 642 -46.95 6.61 -19.10
N ASP A 643 -46.17 6.02 -20.00
CA ASP A 643 -44.78 6.44 -20.26
C ASP A 643 -44.72 7.68 -21.17
N ASP A 644 -43.54 8.27 -21.31
CA ASP A 644 -43.30 9.50 -22.07
C ASP A 644 -43.36 9.34 -23.60
N SER A 645 -43.56 8.12 -24.13
CA SER A 645 -44.02 7.98 -25.53
C SER A 645 -45.46 8.51 -25.72
N GLN A 646 -46.21 8.66 -24.62
CA GLN A 646 -47.57 9.18 -24.58
C GLN A 646 -47.61 10.68 -24.18
N SER A 647 -46.45 11.32 -24.02
CA SER A 647 -46.30 12.73 -23.71
C SER A 647 -46.35 13.59 -24.98
N PRO A 648 -47.09 14.71 -25.01
CA PRO A 648 -47.95 15.25 -23.95
C PRO A 648 -49.37 14.66 -23.96
N ALA A 649 -50.02 14.64 -22.79
CA ALA A 649 -51.44 14.29 -22.63
C ALA A 649 -52.28 15.48 -22.18
N THR A 650 -53.58 15.44 -22.49
CA THR A 650 -54.53 16.50 -22.15
C THR A 650 -55.56 16.01 -21.16
N PHE A 651 -55.73 16.76 -20.06
CA PHE A 651 -56.70 16.49 -19.01
C PHE A 651 -57.71 17.64 -18.91
N PRO A 652 -59.01 17.39 -18.75
CA PRO A 652 -59.98 18.44 -18.47
C PRO A 652 -59.70 19.07 -17.10
N ILE A 653 -59.88 20.40 -16.99
CA ILE A 653 -59.86 21.09 -15.70
C ILE A 653 -61.21 20.86 -15.03
N GLU A 654 -61.26 19.88 -14.14
CA GLU A 654 -62.45 19.50 -13.36
C GLU A 654 -62.44 20.12 -11.94
N GLN A 655 -63.56 20.05 -11.22
CA GLN A 655 -63.64 20.53 -9.82
C GLN A 655 -62.85 19.65 -8.83
N ALA A 656 -62.53 18.41 -9.21
CA ALA A 656 -61.75 17.48 -8.39
C ALA A 656 -60.25 17.76 -8.53
N VAL A 657 -59.55 17.82 -7.40
CA VAL A 657 -58.09 17.96 -7.37
C VAL A 657 -57.44 16.67 -7.89
N ARG A 658 -56.52 16.79 -8.85
CA ARG A 658 -55.69 15.70 -9.35
C ARG A 658 -54.23 16.11 -9.22
N PHE A 659 -53.42 15.19 -8.70
CA PHE A 659 -51.98 15.36 -8.57
C PHE A 659 -51.26 14.56 -9.64
N PHE A 660 -50.17 15.12 -10.13
CA PHE A 660 -49.29 14.51 -11.13
C PHE A 660 -47.88 14.46 -10.56
N ARG A 661 -47.20 13.33 -10.74
CA ARG A 661 -45.75 13.21 -10.57
C ARG A 661 -45.22 12.35 -11.70
N SER A 662 -43.96 12.51 -12.06
CA SER A 662 -43.28 11.55 -12.92
C SER A 662 -42.23 10.80 -12.09
N ARG A 663 -41.98 9.56 -12.46
CA ARG A 663 -40.85 8.74 -12.00
C ARG A 663 -40.04 8.29 -13.20
N SER A 664 -38.77 7.95 -13.00
CA SER A 664 -38.01 7.25 -14.05
C SER A 664 -38.76 5.97 -14.47
N ARG A 665 -38.56 5.54 -15.72
CA ARG A 665 -39.20 4.35 -16.29
C ARG A 665 -38.93 3.12 -15.43
#